data_AF-X6FL06-F1
#
_entry.id   AF-X6FL06-F1
#
_cell.length_a   1.000
_cell.length_b   1.000
_cell.length_c   1.000
_cell.angle_alpha   90.00
_cell.angle_beta   90.00
_cell.angle_gamma   90.00
#
_symmetry.space_group_name_H-M   'P 1'
#
loop_
_entity.id
_entity.type
_entity.pdbx_description
1 polymer ?
#
loop_
_entity_poly.entity_id
_entity_poly.type
_entity_poly.pdbx_seq_one_letter_code
_entity_poly.pdbx_strand_id
1 'polypeptide(L)'
;MTVFVGNGTDATLENLLVALGHILLAVPASAASNAVAALSEAGFGNIRPVADVRPRIIVDTGELDLSVEHPRLVADGRDWLAEIAVLVLEFNIGPIGRSTPKSRQTLYEDFRQLRVVHSRNVQVEIDGLAGALPAMLDGVLPVPDGDRPTVVVQSSDDDLDWSTLARIARAISLALGRGWLLTDFKMVFATLAHSQAPLGGPLERPDDEALARAFSQPLERIREILRSLSASNRRILEWLVPVVAVRFGHDAAIHLLDREYVLVEDEEIVTTLVAICINADAIRSLIGACHAAQGLDELRRDLGFSLSVFNAATEALGPPFPQLRFEGQLRRSFSDRLDELRPELRERVRNAFAGETRDALMLAKYRDAAALGWATFDEAWISTHDELDDKIIDERIENLATIALPAVSEAPEVPLDVARQANRIVIMENAGDIQRVVAAWTAKAPGRAAHTSWVGKPELLAREALASGIFDFGTVSLGDLPQALELAGLWPAGMPTSLDLNDLGLVANDLDQQAKAEQKRKDEQDRQTKTVRFGSTDIVGGTSESLQAVVRALSEGLESKAFQKRSGPATLNPFPEGDDKGRKRRKRGTSDKDPIYLTDQQRSLIGFAGEYAAYIHLRRTVRNFADEHWISSLGRNFLCLPARQDEEGYDFHVPRWRGGLYFEVKAHTGDPGYLDLERSQVAAAVQFADERQGIWKVLYVANVLDPSLVAVHELANPFTEGNINLYRPSSRQGVRLLIDRK
;
A
#
# COMPACT_ATOMS: atom_id res chain seq x y z
N MET A 1 -5.65 -21.12 -73.65
CA MET A 1 -4.50 -20.65 -72.86
C MET A 1 -4.99 -19.48 -72.03
N THR A 2 -5.02 -19.65 -70.71
CA THR A 2 -5.53 -18.62 -69.78
C THR A 2 -4.37 -17.71 -69.38
N VAL A 3 -4.59 -16.40 -69.40
CA VAL A 3 -3.64 -15.41 -68.86
C VAL A 3 -4.22 -14.85 -67.58
N PHE A 4 -3.46 -14.96 -66.50
CA PHE A 4 -3.84 -14.45 -65.19
C PHE A 4 -3.28 -13.04 -65.00
N VAL A 5 -4.10 -12.12 -64.48
CA VAL A 5 -3.66 -10.75 -64.17
C VAL A 5 -3.58 -10.60 -62.65
N GLY A 6 -2.34 -10.44 -62.16
CA GLY A 6 -2.02 -10.29 -60.74
C GLY A 6 -1.71 -8.84 -60.37
N ASN A 7 -1.95 -8.48 -59.11
CA ASN A 7 -1.73 -7.14 -58.58
C ASN A 7 -0.86 -7.12 -57.31
N GLY A 8 -0.31 -8.28 -56.92
CA GLY A 8 0.53 -8.45 -55.75
C GLY A 8 -0.22 -8.58 -54.41
N THR A 9 -1.56 -8.56 -54.40
CA THR A 9 -2.34 -8.72 -53.15
C THR A 9 -2.30 -10.15 -52.61
N ASP A 10 -2.25 -11.14 -53.49
CA ASP A 10 -2.12 -12.56 -53.12
C ASP A 10 -0.87 -13.17 -53.75
N ALA A 11 0.27 -12.79 -53.20
CA ALA A 11 1.58 -13.26 -53.66
C ALA A 11 1.72 -14.79 -53.58
N THR A 12 0.98 -15.48 -52.70
CA THR A 12 1.04 -16.94 -52.60
C THR A 12 0.38 -17.58 -53.82
N LEU A 13 -0.81 -17.12 -54.19
CA LEU A 13 -1.54 -17.61 -55.36
C LEU A 13 -0.85 -17.26 -56.68
N GLU A 14 -0.27 -16.07 -56.78
CA GLU A 14 0.54 -15.65 -57.93
C GLU A 14 1.76 -16.57 -58.14
N ASN A 15 2.46 -16.93 -57.06
CA ASN A 15 3.59 -17.85 -57.13
C ASN A 15 3.17 -19.28 -57.51
N LEU A 16 2.01 -19.74 -57.05
CA LEU A 16 1.45 -21.05 -57.43
C LEU A 16 1.14 -21.10 -58.93
N LEU A 17 0.52 -20.04 -59.47
CA LEU A 17 0.23 -19.93 -60.90
C LEU A 17 1.51 -20.05 -61.75
N VAL A 18 2.54 -19.28 -61.40
CA VAL A 18 3.83 -19.31 -62.11
C VAL A 18 4.50 -20.69 -62.01
N ALA A 19 4.48 -21.32 -60.83
CA ALA A 19 5.11 -22.62 -60.62
C ALA A 19 4.41 -23.76 -61.38
N LEU A 20 3.09 -23.68 -61.57
CA LEU A 20 2.32 -24.61 -62.39
C LEU A 20 2.47 -24.36 -63.91
N GLY A 21 3.20 -23.31 -64.30
CA GLY A 21 3.45 -22.96 -65.70
C GLY A 21 2.37 -22.10 -66.35
N HIS A 22 1.48 -21.49 -65.56
CA HIS A 22 0.49 -20.53 -66.08
C HIS A 22 1.15 -19.20 -66.43
N ILE A 23 0.55 -18.46 -67.39
CA ILE A 23 1.00 -17.10 -67.71
C ILE A 23 0.42 -16.14 -66.68
N LEU A 24 1.29 -15.47 -65.93
CA LEU A 24 0.94 -14.38 -65.03
C LEU A 24 1.45 -13.04 -65.59
N LEU A 25 0.54 -12.08 -65.74
CA LEU A 25 0.85 -10.68 -65.97
C LEU A 25 0.70 -9.91 -64.66
N ALA A 26 1.83 -9.54 -64.05
CA ALA A 26 1.84 -8.71 -62.85
C ALA A 26 1.72 -7.22 -63.23
N VAL A 27 0.73 -6.53 -62.66
CA VAL A 27 0.48 -5.09 -62.88
C VAL A 27 0.25 -4.38 -61.54
N PRO A 28 0.48 -3.06 -61.44
CA PRO A 28 0.11 -2.32 -60.23
C PRO A 28 -1.39 -2.46 -59.91
N ALA A 29 -1.77 -2.47 -58.63
CA ALA A 29 -3.16 -2.61 -58.20
C ALA A 29 -4.11 -1.58 -58.82
N SER A 30 -3.63 -0.34 -59.05
CA SER A 30 -4.40 0.72 -59.71
C SER A 30 -4.67 0.46 -61.20
N ALA A 31 -3.94 -0.47 -61.83
CA ALA A 31 -4.03 -0.79 -63.25
C ALA A 31 -4.65 -2.17 -63.53
N ALA A 32 -4.89 -3.00 -62.51
CA ALA A 32 -5.35 -4.39 -62.66
C ALA A 32 -6.66 -4.53 -63.43
N SER A 33 -7.70 -3.79 -63.04
CA SER A 33 -9.01 -3.85 -63.71
C SER A 33 -8.95 -3.34 -65.15
N ASN A 34 -8.17 -2.29 -65.40
CA ASN A 34 -7.99 -1.73 -66.74
C ASN A 34 -7.18 -2.68 -67.65
N ALA A 35 -6.19 -3.38 -67.09
CA ALA A 35 -5.40 -4.38 -67.82
C ALA A 35 -6.26 -5.59 -68.22
N VAL A 36 -7.12 -6.10 -67.32
CA VAL A 36 -8.06 -7.19 -67.63
C VAL A 36 -9.02 -6.77 -68.76
N ALA A 37 -9.59 -5.57 -68.68
CA ALA A 37 -10.50 -5.05 -69.71
C ALA A 37 -9.80 -4.88 -71.07
N ALA A 38 -8.63 -4.24 -71.11
CA ALA A 38 -7.88 -3.99 -72.34
C ALA A 38 -7.40 -5.28 -73.04
N LEU A 39 -6.95 -6.28 -72.27
CA LEU A 39 -6.51 -7.57 -72.82
C LEU A 39 -7.67 -8.40 -73.36
N SER A 40 -8.84 -8.30 -72.71
CA SER A 40 -10.07 -8.96 -73.17
C SER A 40 -10.58 -8.34 -74.48
N GLU A 41 -10.58 -7.01 -74.59
CA GLU A 41 -10.95 -6.29 -75.83
C GLU A 41 -9.99 -6.56 -76.99
N ALA A 42 -8.69 -6.72 -76.71
CA ALA A 42 -7.67 -7.01 -77.71
C ALA A 42 -7.66 -8.48 -78.20
N GLY A 43 -8.52 -9.34 -77.66
CA GLY A 43 -8.69 -10.73 -78.12
C GLY A 43 -7.61 -11.70 -77.64
N PHE A 44 -6.86 -11.38 -76.59
CA PHE A 44 -5.83 -12.26 -76.01
C PHE A 44 -6.43 -13.40 -75.18
N GLY A 45 -7.17 -14.33 -75.80
CA GLY A 45 -7.61 -15.56 -75.13
C GLY A 45 -8.48 -15.35 -73.87
N ASN A 46 -8.40 -16.30 -72.93
CA ASN A 46 -9.17 -16.25 -71.67
C ASN A 46 -8.37 -15.46 -70.61
N ILE A 47 -8.83 -14.25 -70.24
CA ILE A 47 -8.18 -13.41 -69.23
C ILE A 47 -8.92 -13.56 -67.90
N ARG A 48 -8.20 -13.87 -66.82
CA ARG A 48 -8.80 -13.99 -65.48
C ARG A 48 -7.99 -13.20 -64.45
N PRO A 49 -8.63 -12.40 -63.58
CA PRO A 49 -7.93 -11.80 -62.46
C PRO A 49 -7.55 -12.89 -61.46
N VAL A 50 -6.39 -12.75 -60.80
CA VAL A 50 -5.92 -13.71 -59.78
C VAL A 50 -6.90 -13.82 -58.61
N ALA A 51 -7.61 -12.73 -58.26
CA ALA A 51 -8.61 -12.71 -57.20
C ALA A 51 -9.79 -13.70 -57.42
N ASP A 52 -10.05 -14.10 -58.66
CA ASP A 52 -11.13 -15.04 -59.03
C ASP A 52 -10.65 -16.49 -59.12
N VAL A 53 -9.37 -16.74 -58.84
CA VAL A 53 -8.80 -18.08 -58.83
C VAL A 53 -9.10 -18.74 -57.48
N ARG A 54 -9.58 -19.97 -57.52
CA ARG A 54 -9.76 -20.83 -56.34
C ARG A 54 -8.96 -22.10 -56.59
N PRO A 55 -7.79 -22.26 -55.96
CA PRO A 55 -6.99 -23.47 -56.12
C PRO A 55 -7.72 -24.65 -55.49
N ARG A 56 -7.71 -25.81 -56.18
CA ARG A 56 -8.10 -27.08 -55.56
C ARG A 56 -6.88 -27.66 -54.87
N ILE A 57 -7.02 -27.95 -53.58
CA ILE A 57 -5.93 -28.46 -52.75
C ILE A 57 -6.13 -29.95 -52.61
N ILE A 58 -5.15 -30.74 -53.03
CA ILE A 58 -5.18 -32.19 -52.98
C ILE A 58 -4.18 -32.63 -51.91
N VAL A 59 -4.67 -33.29 -50.87
CA VAL A 59 -3.88 -33.84 -49.77
C VAL A 59 -3.88 -35.37 -49.87
N ASP A 60 -2.70 -35.96 -49.88
CA ASP A 60 -2.46 -37.39 -50.08
C ASP A 60 -3.17 -37.96 -51.33
N THR A 61 -4.40 -38.46 -51.19
CA THR A 61 -5.20 -39.04 -52.29
C THR A 61 -6.57 -38.40 -52.49
N GLY A 62 -6.89 -37.32 -51.76
CA GLY A 62 -8.21 -36.67 -51.79
C GLY A 62 -8.15 -35.14 -51.83
N GLU A 63 -9.23 -34.50 -52.26
CA GLU A 63 -9.37 -33.05 -52.17
C GLU A 63 -9.57 -32.64 -50.69
N LEU A 64 -8.92 -31.56 -50.28
CA LEU A 64 -9.05 -31.01 -48.94
C LEU A 64 -10.46 -30.43 -48.77
N ASP A 65 -11.28 -31.09 -47.95
CA ASP A 65 -12.54 -30.54 -47.47
C ASP A 65 -12.29 -29.74 -46.18
N LEU A 66 -12.77 -28.50 -46.09
CA LEU A 66 -12.63 -27.66 -44.89
C LEU A 66 -13.66 -28.07 -43.84
N SER A 67 -13.34 -29.13 -43.09
CA SER A 67 -14.20 -29.71 -42.06
C SER A 67 -13.98 -29.10 -40.67
N VAL A 68 -15.03 -29.12 -39.85
CA VAL A 68 -14.96 -28.79 -38.42
C VAL A 68 -14.15 -29.82 -37.62
N GLU A 69 -14.06 -31.04 -38.13
CA GLU A 69 -13.35 -32.18 -37.52
C GLU A 69 -11.82 -32.09 -37.63
N HIS A 70 -11.30 -31.15 -38.44
CA HIS A 70 -9.85 -30.96 -38.54
C HIS A 70 -9.27 -30.43 -37.22
N PRO A 71 -8.08 -30.91 -36.81
CA PRO A 71 -7.44 -30.47 -35.57
C PRO A 71 -7.25 -28.95 -35.53
N ARG A 72 -7.64 -28.35 -34.41
CA ARG A 72 -7.33 -26.94 -34.14
C ARG A 72 -5.88 -26.82 -33.70
N LEU A 73 -5.24 -25.70 -34.08
CA LEU A 73 -3.93 -25.33 -33.56
C LEU A 73 -3.96 -25.16 -32.04
N VAL A 74 -5.06 -24.57 -31.56
CA VAL A 74 -5.35 -24.36 -30.14
C VAL A 74 -6.27 -25.49 -29.66
N ALA A 75 -5.66 -26.65 -29.39
CA ALA A 75 -6.32 -27.84 -28.83
C ALA A 75 -5.41 -28.53 -27.81
N ASP A 76 -5.92 -29.51 -27.06
CA ASP A 76 -5.12 -30.38 -26.17
C ASP A 76 -4.29 -29.62 -25.13
N GLY A 77 -4.87 -28.60 -24.48
CA GLY A 77 -4.19 -27.81 -23.43
C GLY A 77 -3.25 -26.72 -23.97
N ARG A 78 -3.31 -26.42 -25.27
CA ARG A 78 -2.51 -25.37 -25.94
C ARG A 78 -3.21 -24.01 -26.02
N ASP A 79 -4.21 -23.75 -25.17
CA ASP A 79 -4.97 -22.48 -25.10
C ASP A 79 -4.10 -21.23 -25.01
N TRP A 80 -2.95 -21.37 -24.34
CA TRP A 80 -1.94 -20.34 -24.19
C TRP A 80 -1.31 -19.85 -25.51
N LEU A 81 -1.44 -20.59 -26.63
CA LEU A 81 -1.00 -20.12 -27.95
C LEU A 81 -1.80 -18.91 -28.43
N ALA A 82 -3.09 -18.84 -28.11
CA ALA A 82 -3.93 -17.68 -28.42
C ALA A 82 -3.51 -16.45 -27.59
N GLU A 83 -3.06 -16.66 -26.34
CA GLU A 83 -2.48 -15.58 -25.52
C GLU A 83 -1.19 -15.03 -26.15
N ILE A 84 -0.31 -15.90 -26.65
CA ILE A 84 0.92 -15.49 -27.36
C ILE A 84 0.56 -14.68 -28.62
N ALA A 85 -0.47 -15.07 -29.37
CA ALA A 85 -0.93 -14.32 -30.53
C ALA A 85 -1.40 -12.90 -30.15
N VAL A 86 -2.09 -12.75 -29.02
CA VAL A 86 -2.47 -11.43 -28.51
C VAL A 86 -1.26 -10.62 -28.05
N LEU A 87 -0.26 -11.23 -27.42
CA LEU A 87 1.00 -10.56 -27.08
C LEU A 87 1.75 -10.08 -28.34
N VAL A 88 1.77 -10.89 -29.39
CA VAL A 88 2.31 -10.51 -30.72
C VAL A 88 1.59 -9.27 -31.25
N LEU A 89 0.26 -9.25 -31.17
CA LEU A 89 -0.51 -8.07 -31.56
C LEU A 89 -0.20 -6.86 -30.68
N GLU A 90 -0.14 -7.01 -29.36
CA GLU A 90 0.03 -5.90 -28.41
C GLU A 90 1.37 -5.18 -28.58
N PHE A 91 2.44 -5.94 -28.82
CA PHE A 91 3.80 -5.40 -28.89
C PHE A 91 4.27 -5.03 -30.30
N ASN A 92 3.54 -5.42 -31.34
CA ASN A 92 3.93 -5.14 -32.72
C ASN A 92 3.36 -3.85 -33.32
N ILE A 93 2.42 -3.18 -32.65
CA ILE A 93 1.74 -2.06 -33.29
C ILE A 93 2.63 -0.82 -33.32
N GLY A 94 3.06 -0.45 -34.53
CA GLY A 94 3.75 0.81 -34.79
C GLY A 94 2.91 2.02 -34.34
N PRO A 95 3.51 3.23 -34.31
CA PRO A 95 2.98 4.43 -33.63
C PRO A 95 1.59 4.95 -34.05
N ILE A 96 0.93 4.32 -35.04
CA ILE A 96 -0.36 4.74 -35.61
C ILE A 96 -1.50 3.77 -35.23
N GLY A 97 -1.21 2.52 -34.85
CA GLY A 97 -2.25 1.58 -34.41
C GLY A 97 -2.22 1.44 -32.89
N ARG A 98 -3.37 1.59 -32.24
CA ARG A 98 -3.53 1.15 -30.85
C ARG A 98 -4.21 -0.20 -30.86
N SER A 99 -3.70 -1.12 -30.04
CA SER A 99 -4.36 -2.38 -29.75
C SER A 99 -5.64 -2.02 -29.02
N THR A 100 -6.79 -2.29 -29.64
CA THR A 100 -8.08 -2.10 -28.99
C THR A 100 -8.49 -3.39 -28.28
N PRO A 101 -9.30 -3.32 -27.21
CA PRO A 101 -9.91 -4.51 -26.62
C PRO A 101 -10.59 -5.40 -27.68
N LYS A 102 -11.29 -4.78 -28.64
CA LYS A 102 -11.96 -5.48 -29.74
C LYS A 102 -10.98 -6.22 -30.66
N SER A 103 -9.88 -5.58 -31.07
CA SER A 103 -8.88 -6.24 -31.93
C SER A 103 -8.12 -7.37 -31.25
N ARG A 104 -7.93 -7.27 -29.91
CA ARG A 104 -7.38 -8.35 -29.08
C ARG A 104 -8.32 -9.55 -29.04
N GLN A 105 -9.60 -9.28 -28.74
CA GLN A 105 -10.63 -10.33 -28.67
C GLN A 105 -10.79 -11.03 -30.02
N THR A 106 -10.92 -10.29 -31.12
CA THR A 106 -11.06 -10.89 -32.46
C THR A 106 -9.83 -11.72 -32.83
N LEU A 107 -8.60 -11.27 -32.54
CA LEU A 107 -7.42 -12.12 -32.80
C LEU A 107 -7.41 -13.39 -31.96
N TYR A 108 -7.78 -13.27 -30.69
CA TYR A 108 -7.84 -14.40 -29.78
C TYR A 108 -8.82 -15.46 -30.28
N GLU A 109 -10.00 -15.05 -30.73
CA GLU A 109 -11.02 -15.90 -31.36
C GLU A 109 -10.55 -16.49 -32.69
N ASP A 110 -10.05 -15.67 -33.62
CA ASP A 110 -9.57 -16.11 -34.93
C ASP A 110 -8.46 -17.19 -34.77
N PHE A 111 -7.55 -17.00 -33.81
CA PHE A 111 -6.45 -17.92 -33.54
C PHE A 111 -6.95 -19.24 -32.93
N ARG A 112 -8.02 -19.22 -32.11
CA ARG A 112 -8.69 -20.43 -31.58
C ARG A 112 -9.45 -21.23 -32.64
N GLN A 113 -9.84 -20.60 -33.74
CA GLN A 113 -10.49 -21.27 -34.88
C GLN A 113 -9.49 -21.78 -35.92
N LEU A 114 -8.21 -21.41 -35.81
CA LEU A 114 -7.16 -21.82 -36.73
C LEU A 114 -6.94 -23.33 -36.67
N ARG A 115 -6.94 -23.98 -37.84
CA ARG A 115 -6.75 -25.42 -38.01
C ARG A 115 -5.41 -25.72 -38.65
N VAL A 116 -4.84 -26.86 -38.29
CA VAL A 116 -3.61 -27.37 -38.93
C VAL A 116 -3.87 -28.78 -39.45
N VAL A 117 -3.62 -28.97 -40.74
CA VAL A 117 -3.77 -30.25 -41.43
C VAL A 117 -2.41 -30.73 -41.89
N HIS A 118 -1.94 -31.83 -41.32
CA HIS A 118 -0.70 -32.49 -41.73
C HIS A 118 -0.99 -33.49 -42.85
N SER A 119 -0.14 -33.53 -43.87
CA SER A 119 -0.28 -34.43 -45.03
C SER A 119 1.08 -34.84 -45.56
N ARG A 120 1.24 -36.05 -46.08
CA ARG A 120 2.53 -36.50 -46.63
C ARG A 120 2.79 -35.93 -48.01
N ASN A 121 1.72 -35.78 -48.79
CA ASN A 121 1.76 -35.19 -50.11
C ASN A 121 0.76 -34.04 -50.22
N VAL A 122 1.21 -32.90 -50.74
CA VAL A 122 0.33 -31.76 -51.00
C VAL A 122 0.53 -31.33 -52.45
N GLN A 123 -0.57 -31.35 -53.20
CA GLN A 123 -0.64 -30.89 -54.58
C GLN A 123 -1.67 -29.76 -54.70
N VAL A 124 -1.42 -28.86 -55.63
CA VAL A 124 -2.33 -27.78 -55.97
C VAL A 124 -2.71 -27.91 -57.44
N GLU A 125 -4.01 -27.88 -57.72
CA GLU A 125 -4.56 -27.88 -59.07
C GLU A 125 -5.20 -26.52 -59.37
N ILE A 126 -4.77 -25.89 -60.46
CA ILE A 126 -5.36 -24.65 -60.98
C ILE A 126 -5.58 -24.81 -62.48
N ASP A 127 -6.82 -24.56 -62.94
CA ASP A 127 -7.24 -24.64 -64.35
C ASP A 127 -6.75 -25.93 -65.05
N GLY A 128 -6.87 -27.08 -64.36
CA GLY A 128 -6.55 -28.41 -64.88
C GLY A 128 -5.07 -28.79 -64.87
N LEU A 129 -4.18 -27.90 -64.39
CA LEU A 129 -2.78 -28.22 -64.15
C LEU A 129 -2.56 -28.48 -62.67
N ALA A 130 -2.18 -29.71 -62.33
CA ALA A 130 -1.82 -30.12 -60.98
C ALA A 130 -0.30 -30.24 -60.83
N GLY A 131 0.23 -29.80 -59.69
CA GLY A 131 1.65 -29.87 -59.39
C GLY A 131 1.92 -29.85 -57.88
N ALA A 132 3.13 -30.22 -57.51
CA ALA A 132 3.60 -30.14 -56.13
C ALA A 132 3.73 -28.69 -55.66
N LEU A 133 3.75 -28.47 -54.35
CA LEU A 133 4.01 -27.15 -53.78
C LEU A 133 5.37 -26.59 -54.25
N PRO A 134 5.45 -25.29 -54.61
CA PRO A 134 6.71 -24.64 -54.92
C PRO A 134 7.68 -24.73 -53.74
N ALA A 135 8.97 -24.94 -54.02
CA ALA A 135 10.01 -25.05 -52.99
C ALA A 135 10.06 -23.84 -52.04
N MET A 136 9.67 -22.65 -52.53
CA MET A 136 9.64 -21.41 -51.74
C MET A 136 8.57 -21.39 -50.64
N LEU A 137 7.60 -22.30 -50.69
CA LEU A 137 6.57 -22.46 -49.64
C LEU A 137 7.01 -23.45 -48.54
N ASP A 138 8.14 -24.15 -48.71
CA ASP A 138 8.69 -25.08 -47.72
C ASP A 138 7.69 -26.14 -47.23
N GLY A 139 6.82 -26.60 -48.14
CA GLY A 139 5.76 -27.55 -47.85
C GLY A 139 4.60 -26.99 -47.03
N VAL A 140 4.47 -25.67 -46.86
CA VAL A 140 3.38 -25.06 -46.06
C VAL A 140 2.44 -24.23 -46.96
N LEU A 141 1.14 -24.46 -46.85
CA LEU A 141 0.12 -23.75 -47.63
C LEU A 141 -0.92 -23.10 -46.71
N PRO A 142 -1.08 -21.76 -46.72
CA PRO A 142 -2.20 -21.10 -46.06
C PRO A 142 -3.49 -21.27 -46.87
N VAL A 143 -4.60 -21.53 -46.17
CA VAL A 143 -5.95 -21.61 -46.72
C VAL A 143 -6.83 -20.64 -45.91
N PRO A 144 -6.92 -19.36 -46.34
CA PRO A 144 -7.79 -18.39 -45.69
C PRO A 144 -9.25 -18.77 -45.89
N ASP A 145 -10.01 -18.83 -44.79
CA ASP A 145 -11.46 -19.05 -44.79
C ASP A 145 -12.05 -18.26 -43.61
N GLY A 146 -13.23 -17.67 -43.81
CA GLY A 146 -13.84 -16.78 -42.82
C GLY A 146 -14.29 -17.49 -41.54
N ASP A 147 -14.62 -18.78 -41.65
CA ASP A 147 -15.12 -19.57 -40.52
C ASP A 147 -14.07 -20.61 -40.06
N ARG A 148 -13.21 -21.07 -40.98
CA ARG A 148 -12.27 -22.19 -40.76
C ARG A 148 -10.88 -21.89 -41.35
N PRO A 149 -10.18 -20.85 -40.88
CA PRO A 149 -8.83 -20.56 -41.34
C PRO A 149 -7.95 -21.80 -41.12
N THR A 150 -7.26 -22.25 -42.17
CA THR A 150 -6.55 -23.55 -42.16
C THR A 150 -5.13 -23.39 -42.68
N VAL A 151 -4.18 -24.09 -42.06
CA VAL A 151 -2.79 -24.21 -42.52
C VAL A 151 -2.52 -25.67 -42.86
N VAL A 152 -2.12 -25.92 -44.11
CA VAL A 152 -1.73 -27.27 -44.55
C VAL A 152 -0.22 -27.40 -44.47
N VAL A 153 0.25 -28.47 -43.85
CA VAL A 153 1.67 -28.75 -43.60
C VAL A 153 2.05 -30.06 -44.25
N GLN A 154 2.90 -30.01 -45.26
CA GLN A 154 3.50 -31.19 -45.86
C GLN A 154 4.59 -31.72 -44.91
N SER A 155 4.33 -32.87 -44.29
CA SER A 155 5.18 -33.52 -43.30
C SER A 155 4.88 -35.01 -43.24
N SER A 156 5.88 -35.82 -42.88
CA SER A 156 5.67 -37.24 -42.52
C SER A 156 5.22 -37.44 -41.07
N ASP A 157 5.28 -36.37 -40.28
CA ASP A 157 5.00 -36.32 -38.84
C ASP A 157 3.93 -35.25 -38.55
N ASP A 158 3.06 -35.58 -37.62
CA ASP A 158 1.95 -34.76 -37.16
C ASP A 158 2.28 -34.01 -35.86
N ASP A 159 3.49 -34.22 -35.32
CA ASP A 159 3.97 -33.55 -34.13
C ASP A 159 4.09 -32.03 -34.34
N LEU A 160 3.52 -31.30 -33.40
CA LEU A 160 3.59 -29.84 -33.37
C LEU A 160 4.63 -29.42 -32.31
N ASP A 161 5.74 -28.85 -32.77
CA ASP A 161 6.82 -28.30 -31.94
C ASP A 161 7.05 -26.81 -32.25
N TRP A 162 7.93 -26.16 -31.46
CA TRP A 162 8.27 -24.75 -31.66
C TRP A 162 8.93 -24.48 -33.03
N SER A 163 9.70 -25.44 -33.55
CA SER A 163 10.33 -25.35 -34.87
C SER A 163 9.28 -25.35 -35.99
N THR A 164 8.27 -26.20 -35.87
CA THR A 164 7.12 -26.28 -36.77
C THR A 164 6.29 -25.01 -36.69
N LEU A 165 6.00 -24.48 -35.50
CA LEU A 165 5.33 -23.18 -35.33
C LEU A 165 6.09 -22.04 -36.03
N ALA A 166 7.42 -21.98 -35.88
CA ALA A 166 8.24 -20.99 -36.56
C ALA A 166 8.25 -21.17 -38.09
N ARG A 167 8.24 -22.42 -38.58
CA ARG A 167 8.12 -22.75 -40.01
C ARG A 167 6.78 -22.31 -40.59
N ILE A 168 5.68 -22.58 -39.88
CA ILE A 168 4.32 -22.29 -40.35
C ILE A 168 3.85 -20.86 -40.02
N ALA A 169 4.63 -20.06 -39.29
CA ALA A 169 4.28 -18.69 -38.87
C ALA A 169 3.74 -17.84 -40.04
N ARG A 170 4.34 -17.98 -41.22
CA ARG A 170 3.87 -17.30 -42.43
C ARG A 170 2.46 -17.71 -42.83
N ALA A 171 2.20 -19.00 -42.84
CA ALA A 171 0.90 -19.51 -43.23
C ALA A 171 -0.17 -19.16 -42.18
N ILE A 172 0.18 -19.18 -40.89
CA ILE A 172 -0.68 -18.69 -39.79
C ILE A 172 -1.12 -17.25 -40.07
N SER A 173 -0.16 -16.33 -40.28
CA SER A 173 -0.50 -14.91 -40.49
C SER A 173 -1.35 -14.68 -41.74
N LEU A 174 -1.13 -15.44 -42.81
CA LEU A 174 -1.89 -15.33 -44.05
C LEU A 174 -3.29 -15.96 -43.93
N ALA A 175 -3.42 -17.12 -43.29
CA ALA A 175 -4.71 -17.77 -43.05
C ALA A 175 -5.64 -16.91 -42.18
N LEU A 176 -5.07 -16.17 -41.22
CA LEU A 176 -5.80 -15.23 -40.36
C LEU A 176 -6.08 -13.87 -41.05
N GLY A 177 -5.67 -13.68 -42.31
CA GLY A 177 -5.84 -12.40 -43.02
C GLY A 177 -4.97 -11.25 -42.48
N ARG A 178 -3.92 -11.55 -41.71
CA ARG A 178 -3.06 -10.58 -41.01
C ARG A 178 -1.59 -10.77 -41.40
N GLY A 179 -1.31 -10.77 -42.69
CA GLY A 179 0.04 -11.01 -43.24
C GLY A 179 1.12 -10.05 -42.72
N TRP A 180 0.74 -8.90 -42.16
CA TRP A 180 1.66 -7.95 -41.54
C TRP A 180 2.27 -8.42 -40.21
N LEU A 181 1.65 -9.40 -39.52
CA LEU A 181 2.18 -10.02 -38.28
C LEU A 181 3.21 -11.14 -38.54
N LEU A 182 3.49 -11.45 -39.81
CA LEU A 182 4.37 -12.53 -40.23
C LEU A 182 5.72 -12.53 -39.50
N THR A 183 6.39 -11.38 -39.52
CA THR A 183 7.76 -11.25 -39.00
C THR A 183 7.79 -11.51 -37.51
N ASP A 184 6.74 -11.10 -36.80
CA ASP A 184 6.67 -11.13 -35.34
C ASP A 184 6.31 -12.50 -34.82
N PHE A 185 5.34 -13.17 -35.44
CA PHE A 185 5.08 -14.58 -35.16
C PHE A 185 6.34 -15.41 -35.41
N LYS A 186 7.03 -15.19 -36.54
CA LYS A 186 8.25 -15.92 -36.87
C LYS A 186 9.36 -15.67 -35.84
N MET A 187 9.59 -14.42 -35.44
CA MET A 187 10.60 -14.05 -34.45
C MET A 187 10.32 -14.63 -33.07
N VAL A 188 9.08 -14.52 -32.59
CA VAL A 188 8.68 -15.00 -31.27
C VAL A 188 8.77 -16.53 -31.22
N PHE A 189 8.21 -17.23 -32.20
CA PHE A 189 8.27 -18.70 -32.24
C PHE A 189 9.71 -19.20 -32.40
N ALA A 190 10.54 -18.56 -33.23
CA ALA A 190 11.95 -18.93 -33.36
C ALA A 190 12.75 -18.69 -32.07
N THR A 191 12.46 -17.60 -31.34
CA THR A 191 13.12 -17.30 -30.07
C THR A 191 12.71 -18.29 -28.98
N LEU A 192 11.43 -18.66 -28.94
CA LEU A 192 10.92 -19.69 -28.03
C LEU A 192 11.52 -21.06 -28.36
N ALA A 193 11.62 -21.42 -29.65
CA ALA A 193 12.30 -22.62 -30.13
C ALA A 193 13.77 -22.69 -29.71
N HIS A 194 14.46 -21.55 -29.62
CA HIS A 194 15.87 -21.50 -29.20
C HIS A 194 16.05 -21.55 -27.68
N SER A 195 15.06 -21.04 -26.93
CA SER A 195 15.10 -20.97 -25.46
C SER A 195 14.66 -22.26 -24.77
N GLN A 196 13.83 -23.05 -25.44
CA GLN A 196 13.40 -24.37 -25.01
C GLN A 196 14.47 -25.37 -25.50
N ALA A 197 15.04 -26.17 -24.60
CA ALA A 197 16.14 -27.08 -24.93
C ALA A 197 15.77 -28.01 -26.11
N PRO A 198 16.74 -28.43 -26.95
CA PRO A 198 16.49 -29.29 -28.11
C PRO A 198 16.24 -30.73 -27.64
N LEU A 199 15.07 -30.98 -27.10
CA LEU A 199 14.53 -32.31 -26.86
C LEU A 199 13.18 -32.34 -27.56
N GLY A 200 13.09 -33.11 -28.65
CA GLY A 200 11.82 -33.40 -29.29
C GLY A 200 10.83 -33.89 -28.22
N GLY A 201 9.71 -33.19 -28.13
CA GLY A 201 8.70 -33.37 -27.10
C GLY A 201 7.49 -32.46 -27.38
N PRO A 202 6.34 -32.72 -26.75
CA PRO A 202 5.11 -31.97 -26.97
C PRO A 202 5.27 -30.49 -26.60
N LEU A 203 4.55 -29.60 -27.29
CA LEU A 203 4.50 -28.18 -26.96
C LEU A 203 4.04 -27.93 -25.52
N GLU A 204 4.95 -27.41 -24.70
CA GLU A 204 4.64 -26.92 -23.35
C GLU A 204 4.50 -25.40 -23.32
N ARG A 205 3.69 -24.91 -22.38
CA ARG A 205 3.51 -23.47 -22.14
C ARG A 205 4.84 -22.85 -21.69
N PRO A 206 5.37 -21.81 -22.37
CA PRO A 206 6.52 -21.08 -21.88
C PRO A 206 6.20 -20.36 -20.57
N ASP A 207 7.16 -20.28 -19.65
CA ASP A 207 7.04 -19.42 -18.48
C ASP A 207 7.04 -17.92 -18.87
N ASP A 208 6.52 -17.08 -17.97
CA ASP A 208 6.44 -15.63 -18.21
C ASP A 208 7.81 -14.99 -18.51
N GLU A 209 8.92 -15.56 -17.99
CA GLU A 209 10.26 -15.03 -18.23
C GLU A 209 10.76 -15.36 -19.64
N ALA A 210 10.42 -16.54 -20.15
CA ALA A 210 10.66 -16.96 -21.54
C ALA A 210 9.85 -16.10 -22.51
N LEU A 211 8.59 -15.81 -22.18
CA LEU A 211 7.80 -14.84 -22.94
C LEU A 211 8.42 -13.44 -22.90
N ALA A 212 8.82 -12.95 -21.72
CA ALA A 212 9.48 -11.64 -21.59
C ALA A 212 10.76 -11.53 -22.44
N ARG A 213 11.57 -12.59 -22.49
CA ARG A 213 12.74 -12.69 -23.38
C ARG A 213 12.35 -12.71 -24.85
N ALA A 214 11.36 -13.52 -25.23
CA ALA A 214 10.93 -13.65 -26.63
C ALA A 214 10.35 -12.35 -27.20
N PHE A 215 9.61 -11.59 -26.40
CA PHE A 215 9.04 -10.29 -26.77
C PHE A 215 10.00 -9.11 -26.54
N SER A 216 11.13 -9.33 -25.86
CA SER A 216 12.05 -8.26 -25.41
C SER A 216 11.33 -7.17 -24.60
N GLN A 217 10.49 -7.57 -23.64
CA GLN A 217 9.68 -6.69 -22.80
C GLN A 217 9.91 -6.96 -21.30
N PRO A 218 9.61 -5.99 -20.42
CA PRO A 218 9.65 -6.22 -18.97
C PRO A 218 8.66 -7.31 -18.55
N LEU A 219 9.07 -8.19 -17.62
CA LEU A 219 8.25 -9.28 -17.07
C LEU A 219 6.89 -8.80 -16.53
N GLU A 220 6.87 -7.66 -15.84
CA GLU A 220 5.64 -7.09 -15.29
C GLU A 220 4.65 -6.65 -16.38
N ARG A 221 5.15 -6.22 -17.55
CA ARG A 221 4.30 -5.85 -18.69
C ARG A 221 3.65 -7.07 -19.33
N ILE A 222 4.39 -8.19 -19.44
CA ILE A 222 3.82 -9.48 -19.89
C ILE A 222 2.71 -9.91 -18.96
N ARG A 223 2.97 -9.90 -17.64
CA ARG A 223 2.00 -10.28 -16.61
C ARG A 223 0.77 -9.39 -16.60
N GLU A 224 0.92 -8.08 -16.80
CA GLU A 224 -0.20 -7.15 -16.90
C GLU A 224 -1.17 -7.52 -18.03
N ILE A 225 -0.65 -7.79 -19.24
CA ILE A 225 -1.46 -8.11 -20.41
C ILE A 225 -2.10 -9.50 -20.26
N LEU A 226 -1.34 -10.50 -19.79
CA LEU A 226 -1.87 -11.84 -19.54
C LEU A 226 -2.95 -11.82 -18.45
N ARG A 227 -2.74 -11.09 -17.34
CA ARG A 227 -3.79 -10.88 -16.33
C ARG A 227 -5.01 -10.19 -16.92
N SER A 228 -4.84 -9.20 -17.79
CA SER A 228 -5.96 -8.53 -18.47
C SER A 228 -6.77 -9.48 -19.37
N LEU A 229 -6.16 -10.55 -19.91
CA LEU A 229 -6.83 -11.56 -20.72
C LEU A 229 -7.50 -12.64 -19.87
N SER A 230 -6.88 -13.02 -18.75
CA SER A 230 -7.44 -14.02 -17.82
C SER A 230 -8.50 -13.44 -16.85
N ALA A 231 -8.49 -12.13 -16.59
CA ALA A 231 -9.32 -11.49 -15.56
C ALA A 231 -10.79 -11.25 -15.92
N SER A 232 -11.22 -11.43 -17.18
CA SER A 232 -12.63 -11.26 -17.55
C SER A 232 -13.48 -12.50 -17.23
N ASN A 233 -13.01 -13.71 -17.56
CA ASN A 233 -13.80 -14.95 -17.37
C ASN A 233 -13.54 -15.65 -16.04
N ARG A 234 -12.29 -15.65 -15.57
CA ARG A 234 -11.96 -16.23 -14.26
C ARG A 234 -12.68 -15.48 -13.12
N ARG A 235 -12.79 -14.15 -13.25
CA ARG A 235 -13.55 -13.32 -12.31
C ARG A 235 -15.05 -13.64 -12.32
N ILE A 236 -15.63 -13.90 -13.50
CA ILE A 236 -17.02 -14.34 -13.60
C ILE A 236 -17.21 -15.68 -12.91
N LEU A 237 -16.32 -16.66 -13.15
CA LEU A 237 -16.42 -17.97 -12.50
C LEU A 237 -16.21 -17.89 -10.98
N GLU A 238 -15.30 -17.02 -10.50
CA GLU A 238 -15.10 -16.74 -9.07
C GLU A 238 -16.39 -16.25 -8.37
N TRP A 239 -17.30 -15.61 -9.10
CA TRP A 239 -18.58 -15.12 -8.56
C TRP A 239 -19.77 -16.02 -8.88
N LEU A 240 -19.78 -16.60 -10.07
CA LEU A 240 -20.86 -17.44 -10.57
C LEU A 240 -20.88 -18.79 -9.86
N VAL A 241 -19.73 -19.41 -9.58
CA VAL A 241 -19.65 -20.74 -8.94
C VAL A 241 -20.32 -20.73 -7.55
N PRO A 242 -20.03 -19.78 -6.63
CA PRO A 242 -20.78 -19.66 -5.36
C PRO A 242 -22.29 -19.48 -5.53
N VAL A 243 -22.70 -18.67 -6.51
CA VAL A 243 -24.11 -18.39 -6.79
C VAL A 243 -24.83 -19.63 -7.34
N VAL A 244 -24.18 -20.39 -8.23
CA VAL A 244 -24.67 -21.67 -8.73
C VAL A 244 -24.78 -22.69 -7.60
N ALA A 245 -23.80 -22.74 -6.69
CA ALA A 245 -23.85 -23.64 -5.54
C ALA A 245 -25.05 -23.35 -4.63
N VAL A 246 -25.35 -22.07 -4.37
CA VAL A 246 -26.52 -21.68 -3.56
C VAL A 246 -27.84 -21.95 -4.29
N ARG A 247 -27.91 -21.61 -5.58
CA ARG A 247 -29.17 -21.62 -6.35
C ARG A 247 -29.55 -22.99 -6.90
N PHE A 248 -28.56 -23.77 -7.32
CA PHE A 248 -28.72 -25.05 -8.04
C PHE A 248 -28.03 -26.23 -7.34
N GLY A 249 -27.28 -25.98 -6.26
CA GLY A 249 -26.64 -27.01 -5.45
C GLY A 249 -25.15 -27.21 -5.76
N HIS A 250 -24.46 -27.86 -4.83
CA HIS A 250 -23.02 -28.09 -4.88
C HIS A 250 -22.57 -28.85 -6.15
N ASP A 251 -23.30 -29.89 -6.57
CA ASP A 251 -22.94 -30.69 -7.74
C ASP A 251 -22.93 -29.88 -9.04
N ALA A 252 -23.85 -28.92 -9.20
CA ALA A 252 -23.89 -28.04 -10.36
C ALA A 252 -22.69 -27.08 -10.40
N ALA A 253 -22.23 -26.63 -9.24
CA ALA A 253 -21.05 -25.78 -9.12
C ALA A 253 -19.75 -26.56 -9.39
N ILE A 254 -19.65 -27.80 -8.90
CA ILE A 254 -18.53 -28.71 -9.22
C ILE A 254 -18.51 -29.02 -10.72
N HIS A 255 -19.67 -29.26 -11.35
CA HIS A 255 -19.75 -29.50 -12.79
C HIS A 255 -19.19 -28.33 -13.63
N LEU A 256 -19.37 -27.10 -13.15
CA LEU A 256 -18.83 -25.91 -13.78
C LEU A 256 -17.31 -25.80 -13.57
N LEU A 257 -16.82 -26.09 -12.35
CA LEU A 257 -15.40 -26.09 -12.01
C LEU A 257 -14.60 -27.16 -12.77
N ASP A 258 -15.14 -28.37 -12.88
CA ASP A 258 -14.51 -29.48 -13.61
C ASP A 258 -14.30 -29.16 -15.09
N ARG A 259 -14.96 -28.12 -15.61
CA ARG A 259 -14.88 -27.66 -17.00
C ARG A 259 -14.31 -26.25 -17.13
N GLU A 260 -13.78 -25.63 -16.06
CA GLU A 260 -13.26 -24.25 -16.08
C GLU A 260 -12.33 -23.98 -17.28
N TYR A 261 -11.49 -24.95 -17.65
CA TYR A 261 -10.53 -24.84 -18.74
C TYR A 261 -11.15 -24.71 -20.15
N VAL A 262 -12.44 -25.05 -20.32
CA VAL A 262 -13.18 -24.90 -21.59
C VAL A 262 -14.23 -23.78 -21.56
N LEU A 263 -14.34 -23.02 -20.47
CA LEU A 263 -15.35 -21.96 -20.29
C LEU A 263 -14.75 -20.59 -20.58
N VAL A 264 -14.71 -20.25 -21.87
CA VAL A 264 -14.15 -19.02 -22.44
C VAL A 264 -15.25 -18.02 -22.83
N GLU A 265 -16.48 -18.46 -23.03
CA GLU A 265 -17.62 -17.59 -23.35
C GLU A 265 -18.83 -17.86 -22.44
N ASP A 266 -19.65 -16.83 -22.23
CA ASP A 266 -20.91 -16.94 -21.47
C ASP A 266 -21.83 -18.04 -22.03
N GLU A 267 -21.82 -18.26 -23.34
CA GLU A 267 -22.61 -19.33 -23.99
C GLU A 267 -22.10 -20.74 -23.66
N GLU A 268 -20.79 -20.91 -23.41
CA GLU A 268 -20.22 -22.20 -23.00
C GLU A 268 -20.61 -22.52 -21.55
N ILE A 269 -20.69 -21.49 -20.71
CA ILE A 269 -21.24 -21.58 -19.35
C ILE A 269 -22.73 -21.96 -19.40
N VAL A 270 -23.52 -21.29 -20.24
CA VAL A 270 -24.94 -21.63 -20.45
C VAL A 270 -25.10 -23.07 -20.93
N THR A 271 -24.33 -23.48 -21.94
CA THR A 271 -24.38 -24.83 -22.51
C THR A 271 -24.02 -25.89 -21.47
N THR A 272 -22.99 -25.65 -20.66
CA THR A 272 -22.55 -26.57 -19.60
C THR A 272 -23.62 -26.76 -18.52
N LEU A 273 -24.27 -25.68 -18.08
CA LEU A 273 -25.32 -25.75 -17.06
C LEU A 273 -26.65 -26.28 -17.63
N VAL A 274 -26.96 -26.03 -18.92
CA VAL A 274 -28.12 -26.64 -19.61
C VAL A 274 -27.94 -28.15 -19.75
N ALA A 275 -26.71 -28.65 -19.93
CA ALA A 275 -26.42 -30.09 -20.01
C ALA A 275 -26.79 -30.85 -18.72
N ILE A 276 -26.89 -30.15 -17.59
CA ILE A 276 -27.39 -30.68 -16.30
C ILE A 276 -28.82 -30.21 -15.98
N CYS A 277 -29.61 -29.90 -17.01
CA CYS A 277 -31.03 -29.54 -16.94
C CYS A 277 -31.35 -28.21 -16.24
N ILE A 278 -30.40 -27.27 -16.17
CA ILE A 278 -30.69 -25.90 -15.67
C ILE A 278 -31.24 -25.04 -16.81
N ASN A 279 -32.25 -24.23 -16.52
CA ASN A 279 -32.90 -23.37 -17.51
C ASN A 279 -31.94 -22.27 -18.04
N ALA A 280 -31.86 -22.14 -19.38
CA ALA A 280 -30.97 -21.21 -20.05
C ALA A 280 -31.21 -19.73 -19.69
N ASP A 281 -32.45 -19.29 -19.57
CA ASP A 281 -32.79 -17.90 -19.25
C ASP A 281 -32.38 -17.55 -17.81
N ALA A 282 -32.54 -18.50 -16.88
CA ALA A 282 -32.09 -18.34 -15.50
C ALA A 282 -30.55 -18.21 -15.43
N ILE A 283 -29.81 -18.99 -16.21
CA ILE A 283 -28.34 -18.90 -16.27
C ILE A 283 -27.91 -17.54 -16.86
N ARG A 284 -28.50 -17.13 -17.97
CA ARG A 284 -28.22 -15.83 -18.61
C ARG A 284 -28.49 -14.66 -17.66
N SER A 285 -29.56 -14.74 -16.88
CA SER A 285 -29.87 -13.74 -15.85
C SER A 285 -28.79 -13.69 -14.76
N LEU A 286 -28.26 -14.84 -14.33
CA LEU A 286 -27.19 -14.88 -13.32
C LEU A 286 -25.87 -14.37 -13.86
N ILE A 287 -25.50 -14.74 -15.09
CA ILE A 287 -24.32 -14.21 -15.79
C ILE A 287 -24.44 -12.70 -15.93
N GLY A 288 -25.60 -12.20 -16.36
CA GLY A 288 -25.89 -10.77 -16.43
C GLY A 288 -25.73 -10.05 -15.08
N ALA A 289 -26.21 -10.65 -13.99
CA ALA A 289 -26.01 -10.12 -12.64
C ALA A 289 -24.52 -10.12 -12.23
N CYS A 290 -23.76 -11.18 -12.59
CA CYS A 290 -22.32 -11.24 -12.33
C CYS A 290 -21.56 -10.14 -13.09
N HIS A 291 -21.95 -9.82 -14.33
CA HIS A 291 -21.36 -8.72 -15.11
C HIS A 291 -21.68 -7.33 -14.55
N ALA A 292 -22.87 -7.16 -13.98
CA ALA A 292 -23.33 -5.87 -13.44
C ALA A 292 -22.74 -5.56 -12.06
N ALA A 293 -22.54 -6.58 -11.22
CA ALA A 293 -22.07 -6.41 -9.85
C ALA A 293 -20.62 -5.90 -9.79
N GLN A 294 -20.31 -5.08 -8.78
CA GLN A 294 -18.95 -4.61 -8.51
C GLN A 294 -18.23 -5.51 -7.48
N GLY A 295 -18.96 -6.38 -6.78
CA GLY A 295 -18.40 -7.37 -5.87
C GLY A 295 -19.33 -8.52 -5.52
N LEU A 296 -18.77 -9.58 -4.92
CA LEU A 296 -19.50 -10.80 -4.57
C LEU A 296 -20.61 -10.57 -3.53
N ASP A 297 -20.43 -9.63 -2.61
CA ASP A 297 -21.44 -9.29 -1.61
C ASP A 297 -22.63 -8.53 -2.21
N GLU A 298 -22.36 -7.58 -3.13
CA GLU A 298 -23.41 -6.87 -3.89
C GLU A 298 -24.23 -7.88 -4.70
N LEU A 299 -23.56 -8.78 -5.42
CA LEU A 299 -24.21 -9.86 -6.17
C LEU A 299 -25.09 -10.74 -5.27
N ARG A 300 -24.60 -11.12 -4.08
CA ARG A 300 -25.37 -11.90 -3.09
C ARG A 300 -26.64 -11.15 -2.66
N ARG A 301 -26.54 -9.85 -2.38
CA ARG A 301 -27.65 -8.99 -1.94
C ARG A 301 -28.70 -8.82 -3.04
N ASP A 302 -28.26 -8.53 -4.27
CA ASP A 302 -29.14 -8.37 -5.43
C ASP A 302 -29.92 -9.64 -5.75
N LEU A 303 -29.31 -10.81 -5.54
CA LEU A 303 -29.94 -12.11 -5.72
C LEU A 303 -30.77 -12.57 -4.51
N GLY A 304 -30.77 -11.79 -3.41
CA GLY A 304 -31.59 -12.04 -2.22
C GLY A 304 -31.11 -13.21 -1.36
N PHE A 305 -29.83 -13.57 -1.39
CA PHE A 305 -29.30 -14.66 -0.57
C PHE A 305 -28.86 -14.16 0.81
N SER A 306 -29.32 -14.83 1.88
CA SER A 306 -28.82 -14.58 3.24
C SER A 306 -27.34 -14.95 3.37
N LEU A 307 -26.61 -14.24 4.22
CA LEU A 307 -25.17 -14.48 4.44
C LEU A 307 -24.88 -15.92 4.88
N SER A 308 -25.70 -16.48 5.78
CA SER A 308 -25.51 -17.83 6.32
C SER A 308 -25.60 -18.91 5.24
N VAL A 309 -26.63 -18.83 4.38
CA VAL A 309 -26.80 -19.75 3.24
C VAL A 309 -25.64 -19.62 2.25
N PHE A 310 -25.20 -18.39 1.96
CA PHE A 310 -24.11 -18.15 1.03
C PHE A 310 -22.77 -18.69 1.57
N ASN A 311 -22.45 -18.43 2.83
CA ASN A 311 -21.23 -18.90 3.48
C ASN A 311 -21.18 -20.41 3.66
N ALA A 312 -22.32 -21.07 3.91
CA ALA A 312 -22.40 -22.52 3.94
C ALA A 312 -22.08 -23.14 2.57
N ALA A 313 -22.54 -22.52 1.48
CA ALA A 313 -22.25 -22.98 0.13
C ALA A 313 -20.77 -22.78 -0.25
N THR A 314 -20.17 -21.64 0.08
CA THR A 314 -18.73 -21.41 -0.18
C THR A 314 -17.83 -22.27 0.68
N GLU A 315 -18.23 -22.56 1.93
CA GLU A 315 -17.53 -23.53 2.78
C GLU A 315 -17.51 -24.93 2.19
N ALA A 316 -18.66 -25.39 1.68
CA ALA A 316 -18.76 -26.68 1.02
C ALA A 316 -17.92 -26.77 -0.26
N LEU A 317 -17.78 -25.66 -1.00
CA LEU A 317 -16.93 -25.57 -2.20
C LEU A 317 -15.43 -25.61 -1.87
N GLY A 318 -15.01 -25.07 -0.73
CA GLY A 318 -13.60 -25.02 -0.32
C GLY A 318 -12.75 -24.02 -1.13
N PRO A 319 -11.42 -23.99 -0.92
CA PRO A 319 -10.53 -23.07 -1.63
C PRO A 319 -10.61 -23.26 -3.16
N PRO A 320 -10.65 -22.18 -3.96
CA PRO A 320 -10.31 -20.80 -3.62
C PRO A 320 -11.47 -19.91 -3.12
N PHE A 321 -12.67 -20.44 -2.88
CA PHE A 321 -13.87 -19.63 -2.58
C PHE A 321 -13.92 -19.17 -1.11
N PRO A 322 -13.72 -17.86 -0.81
CA PRO A 322 -13.72 -17.40 0.56
C PRO A 322 -15.15 -17.19 1.07
N GLN A 323 -15.35 -17.45 2.36
CA GLN A 323 -16.55 -16.98 3.08
C GLN A 323 -16.53 -15.44 3.16
N LEU A 324 -17.69 -14.83 3.01
CA LEU A 324 -17.87 -13.41 3.26
C LEU A 324 -17.86 -13.16 4.77
N ARG A 325 -16.99 -12.25 5.22
CA ARG A 325 -16.82 -11.90 6.63
C ARG A 325 -16.89 -10.40 6.82
N PHE A 326 -17.80 -9.97 7.69
CA PHE A 326 -18.03 -8.56 8.03
C PHE A 326 -17.56 -8.21 9.44
N GLU A 327 -16.70 -9.05 10.04
CA GLU A 327 -16.29 -8.95 11.44
C GLU A 327 -15.87 -7.53 11.85
N GLY A 328 -15.03 -6.87 11.04
CA GLY A 328 -14.59 -5.51 11.32
C GLY A 328 -15.73 -4.49 11.39
N GLN A 329 -16.76 -4.64 10.56
CA GLN A 329 -17.94 -3.79 10.55
C GLN A 329 -18.87 -4.13 11.74
N LEU A 330 -19.20 -5.40 11.94
CA LEU A 330 -20.08 -5.86 13.02
C LEU A 330 -19.53 -5.47 14.40
N ARG A 331 -18.22 -5.67 14.63
CA ARG A 331 -17.57 -5.30 15.89
C ARG A 331 -17.56 -3.79 16.10
N ARG A 332 -17.43 -2.99 15.03
CA ARG A 332 -17.55 -1.53 15.12
C ARG A 332 -18.98 -1.13 15.47
N SER A 333 -20.00 -1.61 14.75
CA SER A 333 -21.40 -1.33 15.04
C SER A 333 -21.76 -1.67 16.49
N PHE A 334 -21.34 -2.84 16.99
CA PHE A 334 -21.52 -3.20 18.39
C PHE A 334 -20.79 -2.25 19.36
N SER A 335 -19.53 -1.90 19.09
CA SER A 335 -18.75 -0.98 19.92
C SER A 335 -19.35 0.43 19.94
N ASP A 336 -19.77 0.93 18.78
CA ASP A 336 -20.36 2.26 18.62
C ASP A 336 -21.68 2.33 19.40
N ARG A 337 -22.56 1.33 19.21
CA ARG A 337 -23.81 1.23 19.96
C ARG A 337 -23.60 1.08 21.47
N LEU A 338 -22.61 0.28 21.89
CA LEU A 338 -22.25 0.13 23.30
C LEU A 338 -21.72 1.44 23.90
N ASP A 339 -20.99 2.23 23.12
CA ASP A 339 -20.48 3.54 23.53
C ASP A 339 -21.59 4.58 23.65
N GLU A 340 -22.57 4.57 22.74
CA GLU A 340 -23.79 5.39 22.83
C GLU A 340 -24.59 5.07 24.10
N LEU A 341 -24.80 3.78 24.41
CA LEU A 341 -25.56 3.33 25.58
C LEU A 341 -24.77 3.39 26.89
N ARG A 342 -23.46 3.63 26.84
CA ARG A 342 -22.56 3.59 28.00
C ARG A 342 -23.02 4.46 29.18
N PRO A 343 -23.54 5.70 29.00
CA PRO A 343 -24.02 6.51 30.12
C PRO A 343 -25.21 5.84 30.83
N GLU A 344 -26.21 5.39 30.08
CA GLU A 344 -27.42 4.74 30.60
C GLU A 344 -27.10 3.41 31.28
N LEU A 345 -26.23 2.60 30.67
CA LEU A 345 -25.79 1.33 31.25
C LEU A 345 -25.02 1.53 32.56
N ARG A 346 -24.15 2.54 32.65
CA ARG A 346 -23.44 2.85 33.90
C ARG A 346 -24.38 3.34 35.00
N GLU A 347 -25.39 4.10 34.64
CA GLU A 347 -26.43 4.52 35.58
C GLU A 347 -27.25 3.33 36.07
N ARG A 348 -27.62 2.41 35.17
CA ARG A 348 -28.28 1.16 35.54
C ARG A 348 -27.42 0.30 36.46
N VAL A 349 -26.13 0.15 36.17
CA VAL A 349 -25.18 -0.56 37.04
C VAL A 349 -25.18 0.11 38.41
N ARG A 350 -25.02 1.43 38.50
CA ARG A 350 -25.07 2.14 39.79
C ARG A 350 -26.37 1.86 40.55
N ASN A 351 -27.52 1.93 39.88
CA ASN A 351 -28.82 1.73 40.51
C ASN A 351 -28.99 0.30 41.04
N ALA A 352 -28.41 -0.70 40.38
CA ALA A 352 -28.40 -2.08 40.87
C ALA A 352 -27.61 -2.25 42.19
N PHE A 353 -26.53 -1.48 42.37
CA PHE A 353 -25.69 -1.53 43.58
C PHE A 353 -26.10 -0.51 44.67
N ALA A 354 -27.09 0.35 44.42
CA ALA A 354 -27.40 1.49 45.30
C ALA A 354 -27.85 1.10 46.72
N GLY A 355 -28.53 -0.04 46.87
CA GLY A 355 -29.02 -0.55 48.15
C GLY A 355 -28.03 -1.42 48.93
N GLU A 356 -26.85 -1.73 48.36
CA GLU A 356 -25.85 -2.54 49.04
C GLU A 356 -25.02 -1.73 50.04
N THR A 357 -24.49 -2.40 51.07
CA THR A 357 -23.59 -1.74 52.04
C THR A 357 -22.26 -1.40 51.36
N ARG A 358 -21.81 -0.15 51.54
CA ARG A 358 -20.62 0.39 50.87
C ARG A 358 -19.33 -0.05 51.58
N ASP A 359 -18.87 -1.24 51.24
CA ASP A 359 -17.57 -1.76 51.64
C ASP A 359 -16.62 -1.96 50.44
N ALA A 360 -15.36 -2.32 50.72
CA ALA A 360 -14.34 -2.48 49.68
C ALA A 360 -14.68 -3.60 48.67
N LEU A 361 -15.38 -4.66 49.10
CA LEU A 361 -15.75 -5.78 48.25
C LEU A 361 -16.88 -5.41 47.29
N MET A 362 -17.91 -4.71 47.79
CA MET A 362 -19.01 -4.19 46.98
C MET A 362 -18.49 -3.19 45.95
N LEU A 363 -17.67 -2.23 46.36
CA LEU A 363 -17.08 -1.24 45.43
C LEU A 363 -16.23 -1.90 44.34
N ALA A 364 -15.53 -3.00 44.63
CA ALA A 364 -14.81 -3.76 43.61
C ALA A 364 -15.78 -4.38 42.58
N LYS A 365 -16.84 -5.06 43.03
CA LYS A 365 -17.87 -5.62 42.14
C LYS A 365 -18.56 -4.55 41.29
N TYR A 366 -18.89 -3.40 41.89
CA TYR A 366 -19.47 -2.26 41.18
C TYR A 366 -18.54 -1.75 40.07
N ARG A 367 -17.25 -1.53 40.37
CA ARG A 367 -16.29 -1.05 39.37
C ARG A 367 -16.12 -2.03 38.22
N ASP A 368 -16.03 -3.32 38.52
CA ASP A 368 -15.92 -4.38 37.51
C ASP A 368 -17.17 -4.40 36.60
N ALA A 369 -18.36 -4.25 37.17
CA ALA A 369 -19.61 -4.15 36.40
C ALA A 369 -19.70 -2.83 35.60
N ALA A 370 -19.27 -1.70 36.16
CA ALA A 370 -19.31 -0.37 35.53
C ALA A 370 -18.27 -0.19 34.40
N ALA A 371 -17.28 -1.08 34.34
CA ALA A 371 -16.38 -1.24 33.20
C ALA A 371 -17.08 -1.89 31.99
N LEU A 372 -18.30 -2.40 32.16
CA LEU A 372 -19.13 -3.03 31.11
C LEU A 372 -18.46 -4.23 30.43
N GLY A 373 -17.49 -4.88 31.05
CA GLY A 373 -16.82 -6.07 30.50
C GLY A 373 -17.75 -7.27 30.28
N TRP A 374 -18.92 -7.25 30.91
CA TRP A 374 -19.98 -8.25 30.71
C TRP A 374 -20.80 -8.03 29.42
N ALA A 375 -20.78 -6.84 28.82
CA ALA A 375 -21.48 -6.52 27.58
C ALA A 375 -20.66 -7.00 26.37
N THR A 376 -20.60 -8.33 26.19
CA THR A 376 -19.73 -8.98 25.20
C THR A 376 -20.42 -9.17 23.85
N PHE A 377 -19.65 -8.97 22.78
CA PHE A 377 -20.01 -9.31 21.40
C PHE A 377 -20.36 -10.81 21.26
N ASP A 378 -21.34 -11.14 20.42
CA ASP A 378 -21.69 -12.53 20.09
C ASP A 378 -20.96 -12.99 18.82
N GLU A 379 -20.02 -13.92 18.98
CA GLU A 379 -19.21 -14.46 17.88
C GLU A 379 -20.06 -15.16 16.80
N ALA A 380 -21.27 -15.63 17.13
CA ALA A 380 -22.18 -16.24 16.15
C ALA A 380 -22.63 -15.25 15.06
N TRP A 381 -22.64 -13.94 15.35
CA TRP A 381 -23.03 -12.91 14.39
C TRP A 381 -22.12 -12.84 13.17
N ILE A 382 -20.83 -13.15 13.31
CA ILE A 382 -19.84 -13.12 12.21
C ILE A 382 -20.26 -14.04 11.04
N SER A 383 -20.93 -15.13 11.35
CA SER A 383 -21.35 -16.14 10.38
C SER A 383 -22.78 -15.95 9.85
N THR A 384 -23.58 -15.12 10.52
CA THR A 384 -25.04 -15.05 10.30
C THR A 384 -25.51 -13.67 9.84
N HIS A 385 -24.78 -12.61 10.17
CA HIS A 385 -25.15 -11.23 9.90
C HIS A 385 -24.06 -10.53 9.10
N ASP A 386 -24.46 -9.78 8.07
CA ASP A 386 -23.62 -8.82 7.36
C ASP A 386 -23.74 -7.41 7.96
N GLU A 387 -24.87 -7.11 8.61
CA GLU A 387 -25.13 -5.88 9.36
C GLU A 387 -25.84 -6.20 10.68
N LEU A 388 -25.60 -5.39 11.72
CA LEU A 388 -26.31 -5.46 13.00
C LEU A 388 -27.26 -4.27 13.11
N ASP A 389 -28.54 -4.56 13.34
CA ASP A 389 -29.51 -3.56 13.80
C ASP A 389 -29.29 -3.27 15.29
N ASP A 390 -29.50 -2.02 15.69
CA ASP A 390 -29.42 -1.57 17.09
C ASP A 390 -30.31 -2.45 17.98
N LYS A 391 -31.48 -2.85 17.49
CA LYS A 391 -32.40 -3.71 18.25
C LYS A 391 -31.78 -5.05 18.65
N ILE A 392 -30.99 -5.66 17.77
CA ILE A 392 -30.32 -6.95 18.03
C ILE A 392 -29.25 -6.77 19.12
N ILE A 393 -28.51 -5.66 19.04
CA ILE A 393 -27.48 -5.31 20.02
C ILE A 393 -28.11 -5.03 21.39
N ASP A 394 -29.18 -4.23 21.41
CA ASP A 394 -29.92 -3.84 22.62
C ASP A 394 -30.51 -5.08 23.31
N GLU A 395 -31.19 -5.98 22.58
CA GLU A 395 -31.72 -7.24 23.11
C GLU A 395 -30.61 -8.12 23.72
N ARG A 396 -29.43 -8.18 23.09
CA ARG A 396 -28.28 -8.91 23.63
C ARG A 396 -27.77 -8.29 24.92
N ILE A 397 -27.61 -6.97 24.96
CA ILE A 397 -27.15 -6.24 26.14
C ILE A 397 -28.14 -6.43 27.30
N GLU A 398 -29.44 -6.36 27.05
CA GLU A 398 -30.48 -6.59 28.07
C GLU A 398 -30.41 -7.99 28.70
N ASN A 399 -30.23 -9.01 27.86
CA ASN A 399 -30.07 -10.38 28.33
C ASN A 399 -28.81 -10.55 29.19
N LEU A 400 -27.69 -9.95 28.78
CA LEU A 400 -26.44 -10.00 29.53
C LEU A 400 -26.54 -9.20 30.85
N ALA A 401 -27.21 -8.06 30.84
CA ALA A 401 -27.41 -7.21 32.03
C ALA A 401 -28.21 -7.95 33.11
N THR A 402 -29.23 -8.72 32.72
CA THR A 402 -30.05 -9.51 33.65
C THR A 402 -29.24 -10.59 34.38
N ILE A 403 -28.18 -11.10 33.76
CA ILE A 403 -27.29 -12.11 34.35
C ILE A 403 -26.18 -11.45 35.17
N ALA A 404 -25.63 -10.33 34.68
CA ALA A 404 -24.45 -9.68 35.24
C ALA A 404 -24.76 -8.77 36.44
N LEU A 405 -25.97 -8.19 36.51
CA LEU A 405 -26.32 -7.19 37.51
C LEU A 405 -27.20 -7.77 38.63
N PRO A 406 -27.04 -7.28 39.88
CA PRO A 406 -28.00 -7.54 40.95
C PRO A 406 -29.41 -7.06 40.62
N ALA A 407 -30.40 -7.51 41.40
CA ALA A 407 -31.76 -7.01 41.31
C ALA A 407 -31.77 -5.48 41.54
N VAL A 408 -32.56 -4.77 40.72
CA VAL A 408 -32.63 -3.30 40.74
C VAL A 408 -33.07 -2.83 42.12
N SER A 409 -32.27 -1.94 42.72
CA SER A 409 -32.62 -1.22 43.94
C SER A 409 -33.26 0.13 43.62
N GLU A 410 -33.80 0.82 44.62
CA GLU A 410 -34.23 2.21 44.48
C GLU A 410 -33.07 3.09 43.97
N ALA A 411 -33.35 3.85 42.91
CA ALA A 411 -32.34 4.65 42.24
C ALA A 411 -31.93 5.85 43.11
N PRO A 412 -30.63 6.22 43.17
CA PRO A 412 -30.21 7.45 43.82
C PRO A 412 -30.91 8.68 43.23
N GLU A 413 -31.24 9.66 44.07
CA GLU A 413 -31.97 10.88 43.64
C GLU A 413 -31.20 11.74 42.63
N VAL A 414 -29.88 11.67 42.62
CA VAL A 414 -29.00 12.50 41.77
C VAL A 414 -28.45 11.66 40.61
N PRO A 415 -28.51 12.15 39.35
CA PRO A 415 -27.87 11.50 38.20
C PRO A 415 -26.36 11.28 38.40
N LEU A 416 -25.82 10.23 37.77
CA LEU A 416 -24.42 9.80 37.98
C LEU A 416 -23.42 10.89 37.60
N ASP A 417 -23.61 11.53 36.46
CA ASP A 417 -22.75 12.60 35.96
C ASP A 417 -22.77 13.83 36.87
N VAL A 418 -23.95 14.22 37.37
CA VAL A 418 -24.13 15.33 38.32
C VAL A 418 -23.42 15.04 39.64
N ALA A 419 -23.57 13.83 40.18
CA ALA A 419 -22.88 13.43 41.42
C ALA A 419 -21.35 13.48 41.24
N ARG A 420 -20.83 12.91 40.14
CA ARG A 420 -19.39 12.93 39.84
C ARG A 420 -18.84 14.33 39.64
N GLN A 421 -19.59 15.21 38.96
CA GLN A 421 -19.17 16.58 38.72
C GLN A 421 -19.15 17.40 40.01
N ALA A 422 -20.18 17.28 40.85
CA ALA A 422 -20.22 17.93 42.16
C ALA A 422 -19.04 17.48 43.04
N ASN A 423 -18.80 16.16 43.12
CA ASN A 423 -17.70 15.60 43.90
C ASN A 423 -16.33 16.00 43.35
N ARG A 424 -16.17 16.08 42.03
CA ARG A 424 -14.95 16.60 41.39
C ARG A 424 -14.66 18.04 41.84
N ILE A 425 -15.67 18.91 41.82
CA ILE A 425 -15.53 20.32 42.22
C ILE A 425 -15.09 20.38 43.69
N VAL A 426 -15.77 19.68 44.59
CA VAL A 426 -15.42 19.63 46.02
C VAL A 426 -13.99 19.16 46.22
N ILE A 427 -13.54 18.12 45.52
CA ILE A 427 -12.15 17.64 45.62
C ILE A 427 -11.17 18.69 45.08
N MET A 428 -11.41 19.23 43.89
CA MET A 428 -10.48 20.16 43.22
C MET A 428 -10.32 21.48 43.98
N GLU A 429 -11.40 22.03 44.52
CA GLU A 429 -11.37 23.28 45.30
C GLU A 429 -10.61 23.13 46.62
N ASN A 430 -10.61 21.93 47.20
CA ASN A 430 -10.04 21.67 48.54
C ASN A 430 -8.74 20.85 48.50
N ALA A 431 -8.33 20.32 47.35
CA ALA A 431 -7.20 19.40 47.22
C ALA A 431 -5.89 19.99 47.73
N GLY A 432 -5.60 21.26 47.44
CA GLY A 432 -4.36 21.91 47.91
C GLY A 432 -4.30 22.02 49.44
N ASP A 433 -5.43 22.29 50.08
CA ASP A 433 -5.52 22.39 51.54
C ASP A 433 -5.36 21.02 52.18
N ILE A 434 -6.06 20.01 51.64
CA ILE A 434 -6.00 18.64 52.14
C ILE A 434 -4.61 18.03 51.90
N GLN A 435 -3.98 18.27 50.74
CA GLN A 435 -2.61 17.83 50.45
C GLN A 435 -1.61 18.40 51.47
N ARG A 436 -1.75 19.68 51.85
CA ARG A 436 -0.92 20.31 52.88
C ARG A 436 -1.09 19.64 54.24
N VAL A 437 -2.33 19.34 54.62
CA VAL A 437 -2.66 18.66 55.88
C VAL A 437 -2.10 17.23 55.90
N VAL A 438 -2.31 16.45 54.83
CA VAL A 438 -1.79 15.09 54.69
C VAL A 438 -0.25 15.06 54.70
N ALA A 439 0.40 16.00 54.02
CA ALA A 439 1.86 16.13 54.00
C ALA A 439 2.41 16.46 55.40
N ALA A 440 1.80 17.41 56.11
CA ALA A 440 2.19 17.76 57.47
C ALA A 440 2.02 16.60 58.45
N TRP A 441 0.91 15.85 58.35
CA TRP A 441 0.68 14.66 59.18
C TRP A 441 1.70 13.55 58.91
N THR A 442 2.03 13.32 57.64
CA THR A 442 3.00 12.30 57.22
C THR A 442 4.41 12.67 57.68
N ALA A 443 4.80 13.94 57.59
CA ALA A 443 6.13 14.41 58.00
C ALA A 443 6.38 14.34 59.52
N LYS A 444 5.33 14.30 60.33
CA LYS A 444 5.42 14.39 61.80
C LYS A 444 5.96 13.15 62.49
N ALA A 445 5.85 11.96 61.88
CA ALA A 445 6.36 10.74 62.46
C ALA A 445 6.94 9.78 61.39
N PRO A 446 8.14 9.22 61.62
CA PRO A 446 8.72 8.22 60.73
C PRO A 446 7.84 6.96 60.69
N GLY A 447 7.58 6.44 59.50
CA GLY A 447 6.70 5.29 59.26
C GLY A 447 5.29 5.63 58.79
N ARG A 448 4.90 6.91 58.82
CA ARG A 448 3.71 7.39 58.12
C ARG A 448 4.01 7.55 56.63
N ALA A 449 3.07 7.11 55.79
CA ALA A 449 3.16 7.26 54.35
C ALA A 449 1.79 7.65 53.79
N ALA A 450 1.80 8.56 52.83
CA ALA A 450 0.63 8.91 52.04
C ALA A 450 0.67 8.16 50.69
N HIS A 451 -0.50 7.89 50.13
CA HIS A 451 -0.63 7.36 48.77
C HIS A 451 -0.01 8.33 47.74
N THR A 452 0.48 7.82 46.60
CA THR A 452 1.21 8.61 45.61
C THR A 452 0.38 9.73 44.97
N SER A 453 -0.96 9.61 44.93
CA SER A 453 -1.87 10.67 44.46
C SER A 453 -1.81 11.94 45.29
N TRP A 454 -1.29 11.89 46.53
CA TRP A 454 -1.06 13.07 47.36
C TRP A 454 0.21 13.84 46.98
N VAL A 455 1.12 13.25 46.19
CA VAL A 455 2.44 13.81 45.86
C VAL A 455 2.46 14.47 44.45
N GLY A 456 1.29 14.55 43.79
CA GLY A 456 1.11 15.08 42.44
C GLY A 456 0.13 16.25 42.35
N LYS A 457 -0.30 16.56 41.11
CA LYS A 457 -1.30 17.61 40.89
C LYS A 457 -2.68 17.20 41.42
N PRO A 458 -3.52 18.14 41.89
CA PRO A 458 -4.89 17.89 42.37
C PRO A 458 -5.75 17.00 41.47
N GLU A 459 -5.58 17.08 40.15
CA GLU A 459 -6.36 16.31 39.18
C GLU A 459 -6.12 14.80 39.31
N LEU A 460 -4.94 14.37 39.77
CA LEU A 460 -4.63 12.97 39.99
C LEU A 460 -5.44 12.39 41.15
N LEU A 461 -5.53 13.13 42.26
CA LEU A 461 -6.34 12.77 43.41
C LEU A 461 -7.82 12.71 43.02
N ALA A 462 -8.34 13.72 42.33
CA ALA A 462 -9.72 13.74 41.86
C ALA A 462 -10.03 12.57 40.92
N ARG A 463 -9.10 12.22 40.01
CA ARG A 463 -9.25 11.09 39.09
C ARG A 463 -9.32 9.75 39.84
N GLU A 464 -8.42 9.51 40.77
CA GLU A 464 -8.39 8.24 41.53
C GLU A 464 -9.57 8.13 42.49
N ALA A 465 -9.97 9.23 43.13
CA ALA A 465 -11.15 9.29 43.97
C ALA A 465 -12.41 8.92 43.17
N LEU A 466 -12.65 9.56 42.02
CA LEU A 466 -13.80 9.24 41.16
C LEU A 466 -13.72 7.84 40.54
N ALA A 467 -12.52 7.29 40.33
CA ALA A 467 -12.35 5.92 39.82
C ALA A 467 -12.65 4.85 40.87
N SER A 468 -12.63 5.18 42.17
CA SER A 468 -12.94 4.24 43.25
C SER A 468 -14.41 3.80 43.29
N GLY A 469 -15.31 4.59 42.68
CA GLY A 469 -16.75 4.32 42.61
C GLY A 469 -17.55 4.76 43.84
N ILE A 470 -16.92 5.11 44.97
CA ILE A 470 -17.66 5.56 46.18
C ILE A 470 -18.39 6.89 45.95
N PHE A 471 -17.83 7.75 45.10
CA PHE A 471 -18.37 9.08 44.76
C PHE A 471 -19.48 9.05 43.70
N ASP A 472 -19.92 7.87 43.25
CA ASP A 472 -20.93 7.74 42.20
C ASP A 472 -22.37 7.68 42.77
N PHE A 473 -22.51 7.41 44.08
CA PHE A 473 -23.79 7.14 44.76
C PHE A 473 -24.44 8.36 45.44
N GLY A 474 -23.79 9.53 45.43
CA GLY A 474 -24.30 10.74 46.06
C GLY A 474 -23.27 11.86 46.09
N THR A 475 -23.70 13.05 46.51
CA THR A 475 -22.81 14.20 46.70
C THR A 475 -22.16 14.15 48.08
N VAL A 476 -20.87 14.42 48.15
CA VAL A 476 -20.05 14.36 49.37
C VAL A 476 -19.76 15.78 49.84
N SER A 477 -20.04 16.07 51.12
CA SER A 477 -19.68 17.35 51.72
C SER A 477 -18.18 17.41 52.08
N LEU A 478 -17.63 18.60 52.31
CA LEU A 478 -16.24 18.74 52.74
C LEU A 478 -15.96 17.99 54.07
N GLY A 479 -16.94 17.92 54.97
CA GLY A 479 -16.81 17.21 56.24
C GLY A 479 -16.74 15.69 56.10
N ASP A 480 -17.44 15.13 55.11
CA ASP A 480 -17.51 13.68 54.86
C ASP A 480 -16.40 13.19 53.92
N LEU A 481 -15.67 14.12 53.30
CA LEU A 481 -14.63 13.81 52.31
C LEU A 481 -13.51 12.90 52.85
N PRO A 482 -12.99 13.07 54.10
CA PRO A 482 -12.00 12.15 54.65
C PRO A 482 -12.49 10.71 54.75
N GLN A 483 -13.74 10.50 55.17
CA GLN A 483 -14.35 9.17 55.26
C GLN A 483 -14.54 8.54 53.88
N ALA A 484 -14.99 9.32 52.89
CA ALA A 484 -15.12 8.85 51.52
C ALA A 484 -13.75 8.48 50.90
N LEU A 485 -12.71 9.27 51.16
CA LEU A 485 -11.34 8.98 50.71
C LEU A 485 -10.72 7.76 51.40
N GLU A 486 -11.10 7.46 52.64
CA GLU A 486 -10.71 6.24 53.35
C GLU A 486 -11.34 5.01 52.69
N LEU A 487 -12.65 5.05 52.41
CA LEU A 487 -13.34 3.98 51.68
C LEU A 487 -12.79 3.79 50.26
N ALA A 488 -12.28 4.86 49.64
CA ALA A 488 -11.57 4.80 48.36
C ALA A 488 -10.15 4.21 48.46
N GLY A 489 -9.63 3.97 49.67
CA GLY A 489 -8.26 3.50 49.91
C GLY A 489 -7.19 4.57 49.67
N LEU A 490 -7.58 5.85 49.57
CA LEU A 490 -6.69 6.97 49.30
C LEU A 490 -6.26 7.70 50.57
N TRP A 491 -7.05 7.63 51.64
CA TRP A 491 -6.69 8.25 52.92
C TRP A 491 -5.49 7.55 53.57
N PRO A 492 -4.51 8.29 54.16
CA PRO A 492 -3.33 7.67 54.77
C PRO A 492 -3.69 6.72 55.92
N ALA A 493 -3.03 5.56 55.95
CA ALA A 493 -3.28 4.54 56.97
C ALA A 493 -2.98 5.08 58.38
N GLY A 494 -3.95 4.99 59.29
CA GLY A 494 -3.84 5.45 60.68
C GLY A 494 -3.99 6.97 60.87
N MET A 495 -4.30 7.72 59.81
CA MET A 495 -4.69 9.12 59.92
C MET A 495 -6.18 9.21 60.30
N PRO A 496 -6.55 9.95 61.36
CA PRO A 496 -7.97 10.18 61.67
C PRO A 496 -8.72 10.77 60.47
N THR A 497 -9.95 10.35 60.22
CA THR A 497 -10.81 10.85 59.13
C THR A 497 -11.40 12.22 59.47
N SER A 498 -10.55 13.21 59.67
CA SER A 498 -10.90 14.59 59.99
C SER A 498 -9.95 15.55 59.27
N LEU A 499 -10.42 16.78 59.01
CA LEU A 499 -9.60 17.89 58.54
C LEU A 499 -9.24 18.88 59.67
N ASP A 500 -9.76 18.67 60.88
CA ASP A 500 -9.40 19.48 62.04
C ASP A 500 -7.96 19.19 62.47
N LEU A 501 -7.14 20.24 62.57
CA LEU A 501 -5.75 20.12 62.98
C LEU A 501 -5.61 19.53 64.37
N ASN A 502 -6.53 19.79 65.30
CA ASN A 502 -6.49 19.25 66.66
C ASN A 502 -6.68 17.74 66.66
N ASP A 503 -7.65 17.24 65.90
CA ASP A 503 -7.92 15.80 65.74
C ASP A 503 -6.71 15.07 65.13
N LEU A 504 -6.00 15.75 64.23
CA LEU A 504 -4.80 15.24 63.56
C LEU A 504 -3.52 15.42 64.37
N GLY A 505 -3.60 16.08 65.54
CA GLY A 505 -2.46 16.43 66.38
C GLY A 505 -1.47 17.36 65.69
N LEU A 506 -1.92 18.23 64.78
CA LEU A 506 -1.15 19.21 64.01
C LEU A 506 -1.30 20.62 64.60
N VAL A 507 -0.30 21.48 64.35
CA VAL A 507 -0.37 22.93 64.66
C VAL A 507 -0.15 23.76 63.41
N ALA A 508 -0.57 25.03 63.39
CA ALA A 508 -0.45 25.91 62.22
C ALA A 508 1.00 26.01 61.65
N ASN A 509 2.01 25.97 62.53
CA ASN A 509 3.42 25.98 62.13
C ASN A 509 3.83 24.74 61.32
N ASP A 510 3.15 23.60 61.48
CA ASP A 510 3.42 22.38 60.70
C ASP A 510 3.03 22.60 59.22
N LEU A 511 1.98 23.37 58.94
CA LEU A 511 1.54 23.71 57.58
C LEU A 511 2.46 24.76 56.90
N ASP A 512 2.94 25.75 57.66
CA ASP A 512 3.85 26.80 57.15
C ASP A 512 5.20 26.24 56.70
N GLN A 513 5.70 25.20 57.37
CA GLN A 513 6.92 24.51 56.97
C GLN A 513 6.77 23.79 55.63
N GLN A 514 5.60 23.19 55.36
CA GLN A 514 5.31 22.53 54.08
C GLN A 514 5.18 23.54 52.93
N ALA A 515 4.49 24.66 53.14
CA ALA A 515 4.35 25.70 52.12
C ALA A 515 5.71 26.26 51.64
N LYS A 516 6.67 26.45 52.56
CA LYS A 516 8.04 26.89 52.23
C LYS A 516 8.85 25.83 51.48
N ALA A 517 8.64 24.55 51.77
CA ALA A 517 9.32 23.45 51.07
C ALA A 517 8.78 23.28 49.64
N GLU A 518 7.47 23.43 49.44
CA GLU A 518 6.82 23.33 48.14
C GLU A 518 7.27 24.44 47.17
N GLN A 519 7.33 25.69 47.64
CA GLN A 519 7.81 26.82 46.83
C GLN A 519 9.25 26.62 46.35
N LYS A 520 10.14 26.16 47.23
CA LYS A 520 11.53 25.85 46.88
C LYS A 520 11.64 24.73 45.84
N ARG A 521 10.78 23.70 45.92
CA ARG A 521 10.77 22.59 44.96
C ARG A 521 10.33 23.06 43.57
N LYS A 522 9.34 23.94 43.51
CA LYS A 522 8.83 24.51 42.25
C LYS A 522 9.88 25.39 41.57
N ASP A 523 10.53 26.27 42.33
CA ASP A 523 11.58 27.16 41.81
C ASP A 523 12.80 26.37 41.29
N GLU A 524 13.16 25.27 41.95
CA GLU A 524 14.26 24.40 41.52
C GLU A 524 13.92 23.61 40.24
N GLN A 525 12.69 23.10 40.13
CA GLN A 525 12.24 22.34 38.96
C GLN A 525 12.12 23.22 37.70
N ASP A 526 11.65 24.46 37.86
CA ASP A 526 11.62 25.46 36.80
C ASP A 526 13.03 25.89 36.36
N ARG A 527 14.01 25.89 37.26
CA ARG A 527 15.41 26.20 36.94
C ARG A 527 16.09 25.04 36.18
N GLN A 528 15.84 23.80 36.59
CA GLN A 528 16.42 22.61 35.96
C GLN A 528 15.94 22.40 34.52
N THR A 529 14.66 22.67 34.24
CA THR A 529 14.07 22.48 32.90
C THR A 529 14.49 23.54 31.86
N LYS A 530 15.15 24.62 32.30
CA LYS A 530 15.60 25.74 31.46
C LYS A 530 17.12 25.81 31.28
N THR A 531 17.87 24.93 31.94
CA THR A 531 19.34 24.98 31.94
C THR A 531 19.93 24.00 30.92
N VAL A 532 20.95 24.44 30.16
CA VAL A 532 21.79 23.61 29.28
C VAL A 532 23.26 23.84 29.64
N ARG A 533 24.03 22.76 29.71
CA ARG A 533 25.46 22.80 30.02
C ARG A 533 26.31 22.79 28.76
N PHE A 534 27.15 23.80 28.58
CA PHE A 534 28.16 23.90 27.52
C PHE A 534 29.55 23.76 28.14
N GLY A 535 30.22 22.63 27.90
CA GLY A 535 31.46 22.26 28.59
C GLY A 535 31.28 22.19 30.11
N SER A 536 31.92 23.13 30.82
CA SER A 536 31.81 23.27 32.29
C SER A 536 30.80 24.33 32.74
N THR A 537 30.09 24.99 31.83
CA THR A 537 29.26 26.17 32.14
C THR A 537 27.78 25.86 31.96
N ASP A 538 26.99 26.07 33.01
CA ASP A 538 25.53 25.94 32.99
C ASP A 538 24.88 27.27 32.57
N ILE A 539 24.03 27.23 31.54
CA ILE A 539 23.38 28.41 30.96
C ILE A 539 21.86 28.24 31.00
N VAL A 540 21.17 29.22 31.57
CA VAL A 540 19.70 29.25 31.61
C VAL A 540 19.17 29.93 30.35
N GLY A 541 18.27 29.27 29.63
CA GLY A 541 17.64 29.79 28.42
C GLY A 541 16.54 30.82 28.70
N GLY A 542 16.23 31.65 27.68
CA GLY A 542 15.13 32.62 27.74
C GLY A 542 15.50 34.01 28.26
N THR A 543 16.78 34.28 28.56
CA THR A 543 17.27 35.64 28.86
C THR A 543 18.05 36.23 27.69
N SER A 544 18.11 37.56 27.60
CA SER A 544 18.90 38.26 26.57
C SER A 544 20.40 37.99 26.68
N GLU A 545 20.93 37.67 27.87
CA GLU A 545 22.36 37.34 28.04
C GLU A 545 22.71 35.89 27.68
N SER A 546 21.71 35.01 27.47
CA SER A 546 21.92 33.57 27.29
C SER A 546 22.75 33.25 26.03
N LEU A 547 22.49 33.94 24.91
CA LEU A 547 23.26 33.77 23.66
C LEU A 547 24.72 34.18 23.84
N GLN A 548 24.98 35.30 24.55
CA GLN A 548 26.35 35.74 24.84
C GLN A 548 27.08 34.76 25.75
N ALA A 549 26.38 34.13 26.69
CA ALA A 549 26.97 33.09 27.54
C ALA A 549 27.36 31.85 26.72
N VAL A 550 26.55 31.44 25.74
CA VAL A 550 26.87 30.32 24.82
C VAL A 550 28.13 30.64 24.02
N VAL A 551 28.23 31.84 23.47
CA VAL A 551 29.43 32.32 22.75
C VAL A 551 30.66 32.22 23.65
N ARG A 552 30.63 32.80 24.85
CA ARG A 552 31.75 32.75 25.80
C ARG A 552 32.18 31.31 26.14
N ALA A 553 31.24 30.38 26.22
CA ALA A 553 31.53 28.98 26.52
C ALA A 553 32.19 28.22 25.34
N LEU A 554 31.90 28.62 24.10
CA LEU A 554 32.35 27.90 22.89
C LEU A 554 33.53 28.55 22.15
N SER A 555 33.73 29.87 22.27
CA SER A 555 34.68 30.63 21.44
C SER A 555 36.09 30.04 21.42
N GLU A 556 36.67 29.72 22.58
CA GLU A 556 38.03 29.16 22.66
C GLU A 556 38.15 27.81 21.92
N GLY A 557 37.15 26.93 22.08
CA GLY A 557 37.10 25.63 21.41
C GLY A 557 36.98 25.77 19.89
N LEU A 558 36.08 26.65 19.44
CA LEU A 558 35.82 26.91 18.01
C LEU A 558 36.96 27.66 17.32
N GLU A 559 37.80 28.37 18.06
CA GLU A 559 39.00 29.04 17.53
C GLU A 559 40.22 28.12 17.42
N SER A 560 40.19 26.97 18.09
CA SER A 560 41.29 26.02 18.11
C SER A 560 41.61 25.40 16.73
N LYS A 561 42.88 25.05 16.51
CA LYS A 561 43.31 24.23 15.36
C LYS A 561 42.67 22.84 15.35
N ALA A 562 42.28 22.32 16.53
CA ALA A 562 41.64 21.02 16.66
C ALA A 562 40.25 21.03 16.02
N PHE A 563 39.45 22.07 16.30
CA PHE A 563 38.17 22.29 15.63
C PHE A 563 38.33 22.38 14.11
N GLN A 564 39.30 23.17 13.63
CA GLN A 564 39.57 23.31 12.20
C GLN A 564 39.93 21.98 11.51
N LYS A 565 40.66 21.10 12.20
CA LYS A 565 41.04 19.78 11.66
C LYS A 565 39.87 18.80 11.58
N ARG A 566 38.89 18.92 12.49
CA ARG A 566 37.73 18.02 12.57
C ARG A 566 36.56 18.48 11.69
N SER A 567 36.47 19.77 11.41
CA SER A 567 35.40 20.37 10.61
C SER A 567 35.76 20.46 9.13
N GLY A 568 34.79 20.28 8.24
CA GLY A 568 34.99 20.34 6.80
C GLY A 568 33.98 19.51 5.99
N PRO A 569 34.22 19.35 4.68
CA PRO A 569 33.41 18.49 3.83
C PRO A 569 33.40 17.05 4.34
N ALA A 570 32.21 16.48 4.51
CA ALA A 570 32.05 15.08 4.90
C ALA A 570 31.86 14.18 3.68
N THR A 571 32.48 13.00 3.73
CA THR A 571 32.24 11.95 2.72
C THR A 571 31.27 10.93 3.30
N LEU A 572 30.19 10.67 2.59
CA LEU A 572 29.17 9.69 2.98
C LEU A 572 29.40 8.35 2.26
N ASN A 573 29.02 7.25 2.90
CA ASN A 573 28.93 5.94 2.26
C ASN A 573 27.57 5.80 1.58
N PRO A 574 27.51 5.25 0.36
CA PRO A 574 26.23 4.94 -0.29
C PRO A 574 25.54 3.80 0.44
N PHE A 575 24.23 3.93 0.62
CA PHE A 575 23.37 2.84 1.03
C PHE A 575 23.14 1.91 -0.17
N PRO A 576 23.22 0.57 -0.02
CA PRO A 576 23.03 -0.37 -1.13
C PRO A 576 21.62 -0.22 -1.73
N GLU A 577 21.55 -0.15 -3.06
CA GLU A 577 20.30 -0.17 -3.83
C GLU A 577 19.76 -1.61 -3.88
N GLY A 578 18.58 -1.83 -3.30
CA GLY A 578 17.87 -3.11 -3.35
C GLY A 578 18.45 -4.19 -2.44
N ASP A 579 17.92 -4.28 -1.21
CA ASP A 579 17.92 -5.55 -0.48
C ASP A 579 16.70 -5.61 0.43
N ASP A 580 15.54 -5.80 -0.21
CA ASP A 580 14.30 -6.22 0.46
C ASP A 580 14.30 -7.75 0.54
N LYS A 581 15.29 -8.32 1.23
CA LYS A 581 15.30 -9.73 1.66
C LYS A 581 15.91 -9.85 3.04
N GLY A 582 15.07 -10.25 3.99
CA GLY A 582 15.46 -10.45 5.37
C GLY A 582 16.66 -11.38 5.51
N ARG A 583 17.66 -10.97 6.30
CA ARG A 583 18.49 -11.90 7.07
C ARG A 583 19.13 -11.28 8.30
N LYS A 584 18.84 -11.95 9.42
CA LYS A 584 19.56 -12.08 10.69
C LYS A 584 19.82 -10.83 11.53
N ARG A 585 18.99 -10.71 12.57
CA ARG A 585 19.27 -10.05 13.86
C ARG A 585 20.73 -10.29 14.29
N ARG A 586 21.58 -9.28 14.15
CA ARG A 586 22.80 -9.13 14.95
C ARG A 586 22.43 -8.30 16.18
N LYS A 587 22.42 -8.96 17.34
CA LYS A 587 22.44 -8.29 18.65
C LYS A 587 23.73 -7.48 18.76
N ARG A 588 23.62 -6.15 18.84
CA ARG A 588 24.65 -5.30 19.45
C ARG A 588 24.01 -4.04 20.03
N GLY A 589 24.13 -3.91 21.35
CA GLY A 589 24.24 -2.64 22.08
C GLY A 589 23.08 -1.65 22.01
N THR A 590 22.13 -1.81 22.93
CA THR A 590 21.58 -0.74 23.80
C THR A 590 21.98 0.71 23.46
N SER A 591 21.02 1.48 22.92
CA SER A 591 20.70 2.86 23.32
C SER A 591 19.51 3.38 22.49
N ASP A 592 18.36 2.70 22.56
CA ASP A 592 17.08 3.40 22.34
C ASP A 592 16.88 4.27 23.59
N LYS A 593 17.41 5.48 23.56
CA LYS A 593 16.91 6.55 24.43
C LYS A 593 15.80 7.21 23.63
N ASP A 594 14.57 7.07 24.13
CA ASP A 594 13.45 7.92 23.76
C ASP A 594 13.92 9.37 23.64
N PRO A 595 13.34 10.18 22.72
CA PRO A 595 13.71 11.58 22.61
C PRO A 595 13.54 12.24 23.99
N ILE A 596 14.64 12.72 24.54
CA ILE A 596 14.60 13.61 25.70
C ILE A 596 13.81 14.83 25.22
N TYR A 597 12.60 15.02 25.76
CA TYR A 597 11.78 16.18 25.47
C TYR A 597 12.47 17.43 26.01
N LEU A 598 13.33 18.03 25.19
CA LEU A 598 13.93 19.32 25.46
C LEU A 598 12.83 20.39 25.43
N THR A 599 12.88 21.32 26.38
CA THR A 599 12.03 22.51 26.33
C THR A 599 12.42 23.40 25.15
N ASP A 600 11.52 24.25 24.67
CA ASP A 600 11.82 25.16 23.54
C ASP A 600 13.00 26.09 23.84
N GLN A 601 13.18 26.46 25.12
CA GLN A 601 14.33 27.24 25.58
C GLN A 601 15.64 26.46 25.47
N GLN A 602 15.64 25.16 25.80
CA GLN A 602 16.82 24.30 25.62
C GLN A 602 17.12 24.05 24.14
N ARG A 603 16.08 23.83 23.31
CA ARG A 603 16.22 23.68 21.85
C ARG A 603 16.82 24.94 21.22
N SER A 604 16.35 26.12 21.62
CA SER A 604 16.85 27.40 21.14
C SER A 604 18.34 27.61 21.45
N LEU A 605 18.78 27.28 22.67
CA LEU A 605 20.20 27.35 23.02
C LEU A 605 21.08 26.39 22.21
N ILE A 606 20.61 25.16 21.99
CA ILE A 606 21.32 24.14 21.19
C ILE A 606 21.37 24.56 19.72
N GLY A 607 20.27 25.05 19.17
CA GLY A 607 20.19 25.57 17.80
C GLY A 607 21.17 26.73 17.58
N PHE A 608 21.13 27.74 18.44
CA PHE A 608 22.04 28.89 18.37
C PHE A 608 23.51 28.47 18.49
N ALA A 609 23.84 27.55 19.41
CA ALA A 609 25.21 27.03 19.54
C ALA A 609 25.70 26.37 18.24
N GLY A 610 24.82 25.64 17.57
CA GLY A 610 25.10 25.03 16.26
C GLY A 610 25.35 26.07 15.19
N GLU A 611 24.47 27.06 15.08
CA GLU A 611 24.61 28.14 14.10
C GLU A 611 25.88 28.98 14.36
N TYR A 612 26.23 29.24 15.62
CA TYR A 612 27.47 29.93 15.96
C TYR A 612 28.71 29.13 15.54
N ALA A 613 28.72 27.80 15.77
CA ALA A 613 29.79 26.93 15.29
C ALA A 613 29.90 26.94 13.75
N ALA A 614 28.76 26.91 13.06
CA ALA A 614 28.68 27.04 11.60
C ALA A 614 29.20 28.39 11.10
N TYR A 615 28.81 29.49 11.74
CA TYR A 615 29.27 30.84 11.45
C TYR A 615 30.81 30.95 11.55
N ILE A 616 31.42 30.42 12.62
CA ILE A 616 32.88 30.39 12.78
C ILE A 616 33.57 29.54 11.70
N HIS A 617 32.97 28.40 11.33
CA HIS A 617 33.46 27.55 10.24
C HIS A 617 33.41 28.27 8.88
N LEU A 618 32.25 28.81 8.50
CA LEU A 618 32.03 29.46 7.21
C LEU A 618 32.87 30.74 7.04
N ARG A 619 33.09 31.53 8.09
CA ARG A 619 33.98 32.70 8.06
C ARG A 619 35.40 32.35 7.61
N ARG A 620 35.84 31.11 7.83
CA ARG A 620 37.18 30.63 7.47
C ARG A 620 37.21 29.96 6.10
N THR A 621 36.18 29.18 5.78
CA THR A 621 36.17 28.32 4.59
C THR A 621 35.56 29.00 3.36
N VAL A 622 34.65 29.96 3.55
CA VAL A 622 33.94 30.63 2.46
C VAL A 622 34.54 32.00 2.18
N ARG A 623 35.03 32.18 0.94
CA ARG A 623 35.54 33.48 0.47
C ARG A 623 34.44 34.54 0.47
N ASN A 624 34.80 35.75 0.92
CA ASN A 624 33.91 36.92 1.03
C ASN A 624 32.71 36.71 1.97
N PHE A 625 32.82 35.85 2.98
CA PHE A 625 31.78 35.70 3.98
C PHE A 625 31.69 36.97 4.87
N ALA A 626 30.47 37.48 5.08
CA ALA A 626 30.16 38.65 5.89
C ALA A 626 29.06 38.31 6.91
N ASP A 627 28.93 39.12 7.96
CA ASP A 627 27.98 38.87 9.06
C ASP A 627 26.52 38.87 8.58
N GLU A 628 26.22 39.67 7.56
CA GLU A 628 24.90 39.76 6.92
C GLU A 628 24.47 38.49 6.19
N HIS A 629 25.39 37.55 5.96
CA HIS A 629 25.07 36.25 5.35
C HIS A 629 24.45 35.27 6.35
N TRP A 630 24.50 35.56 7.65
CA TRP A 630 23.75 34.84 8.68
C TRP A 630 22.33 35.40 8.75
N ILE A 631 21.37 34.65 8.22
CA ILE A 631 20.01 35.16 7.99
C ILE A 631 18.97 34.61 8.97
N SER A 632 19.27 33.55 9.72
CA SER A 632 18.37 33.01 10.75
C SER A 632 17.99 34.07 11.80
N SER A 633 16.79 33.98 12.37
CA SER A 633 16.36 34.88 13.45
C SER A 633 17.29 34.87 14.66
N LEU A 634 17.86 33.72 15.03
CA LEU A 634 18.83 33.60 16.12
C LEU A 634 20.13 34.36 15.85
N GLY A 635 20.72 34.19 14.66
CA GLY A 635 21.93 34.91 14.26
C GLY A 635 21.72 36.41 14.15
N ARG A 636 20.60 36.82 13.56
CA ARG A 636 20.25 38.25 13.41
C ARG A 636 19.98 38.91 14.75
N ASN A 637 19.31 38.22 15.68
CA ASN A 637 19.13 38.70 17.05
C ASN A 637 20.49 38.89 17.76
N PHE A 638 21.38 37.90 17.66
CA PHE A 638 22.72 37.98 18.24
C PHE A 638 23.57 39.13 17.66
N LEU A 639 23.51 39.35 16.35
CA LEU A 639 24.24 40.41 15.66
C LEU A 639 23.53 41.78 15.68
N CYS A 640 22.37 41.88 16.35
CA CYS A 640 21.53 43.07 16.36
C CYS A 640 21.14 43.57 14.95
N LEU A 641 20.92 42.65 14.00
CA LEU A 641 20.50 42.95 12.63
C LEU A 641 18.96 42.88 12.48
N PRO A 642 18.35 43.65 11.55
CA PRO A 642 16.88 43.67 11.39
C PRO A 642 16.31 42.29 11.01
N ALA A 643 15.28 41.76 11.64
CA ALA A 643 14.73 40.43 11.32
C ALA A 643 14.38 40.25 9.81
N ARG A 644 14.54 39.02 9.30
CA ARG A 644 14.01 38.58 7.99
C ARG A 644 12.92 37.53 8.23
N GLN A 645 12.09 37.23 7.23
CA GLN A 645 11.08 36.17 7.36
C GLN A 645 11.77 34.81 7.46
N ASP A 646 11.44 34.03 8.50
CA ASP A 646 12.06 32.73 8.84
C ASP A 646 11.67 31.56 7.90
N GLU A 647 11.13 31.84 6.71
CA GLU A 647 10.52 30.84 5.82
C GLU A 647 11.42 30.36 4.66
N GLU A 648 12.68 30.83 4.58
CA GLU A 648 13.54 30.56 3.42
C GLU A 648 14.16 29.14 3.39
N GLY A 649 14.17 28.41 4.51
CA GLY A 649 14.64 27.01 4.56
C GLY A 649 16.17 26.82 4.59
N TYR A 650 16.91 27.86 5.00
CA TYR A 650 18.36 27.84 5.25
C TYR A 650 18.76 28.96 6.24
N ASP A 651 19.80 28.73 7.03
CA ASP A 651 20.30 29.66 8.05
C ASP A 651 21.33 30.68 7.51
N PHE A 652 22.05 30.30 6.45
CA PHE A 652 23.04 31.16 5.79
C PHE A 652 22.83 31.24 4.29
N HIS A 653 23.00 32.45 3.74
CA HIS A 653 23.02 32.71 2.30
C HIS A 653 24.22 33.57 1.92
N VAL A 654 25.11 33.01 1.10
CA VAL A 654 26.29 33.72 0.58
C VAL A 654 26.12 33.95 -0.93
N PRO A 655 25.85 35.20 -1.36
CA PRO A 655 25.62 35.49 -2.77
C PRO A 655 26.90 35.31 -3.60
N ARG A 656 26.77 34.73 -4.80
CA ARG A 656 27.85 34.58 -5.77
C ARG A 656 27.33 34.84 -7.19
N TRP A 657 28.26 35.15 -8.09
CA TRP A 657 27.95 35.46 -9.50
C TRP A 657 27.49 34.24 -10.33
N ARG A 658 27.74 33.01 -9.88
CA ARG A 658 27.26 31.73 -10.48
C ARG A 658 26.42 30.93 -9.47
N GLY A 659 25.29 31.48 -9.04
CA GLY A 659 24.40 30.86 -8.06
C GLY A 659 24.94 30.96 -6.62
N GLY A 660 24.06 31.29 -5.66
CA GLY A 660 24.42 31.46 -4.26
C GLY A 660 24.85 30.16 -3.57
N LEU A 661 25.47 30.28 -2.39
CA LEU A 661 25.57 29.16 -1.45
C LEU A 661 24.51 29.31 -0.36
N TYR A 662 23.81 28.22 -0.08
CA TYR A 662 22.75 28.14 0.91
C TYR A 662 23.12 27.05 1.90
N PHE A 663 23.08 27.36 3.20
CA PHE A 663 23.44 26.41 4.24
C PHE A 663 22.35 26.33 5.31
N GLU A 664 21.91 25.11 5.61
CA GLU A 664 21.02 24.78 6.71
C GLU A 664 21.82 24.10 7.83
N VAL A 665 21.66 24.51 9.09
CA VAL A 665 22.41 23.98 10.23
C VAL A 665 21.58 22.95 11.00
N LYS A 666 22.18 21.79 11.27
CA LYS A 666 21.57 20.74 12.10
C LYS A 666 22.49 20.40 13.25
N ALA A 667 22.11 20.82 14.45
CA ALA A 667 22.91 20.71 15.65
C ALA A 667 22.49 19.53 16.53
N HIS A 668 23.48 18.77 16.97
CA HIS A 668 23.27 17.58 17.79
C HIS A 668 24.17 17.61 19.02
N THR A 669 23.63 17.17 20.15
CA THR A 669 24.38 17.05 21.42
C THR A 669 25.43 15.92 21.38
N GLY A 670 25.26 14.96 20.46
CA GLY A 670 26.21 13.90 20.15
C GLY A 670 26.38 13.74 18.64
N ASP A 671 26.59 12.50 18.18
CA ASP A 671 26.68 12.13 16.76
C ASP A 671 25.68 11.00 16.44
N PRO A 672 24.39 11.33 16.25
CA PRO A 672 23.34 10.33 16.04
C PRO A 672 23.34 9.63 14.67
N GLY A 673 24.09 10.11 13.67
CA GLY A 673 24.06 9.53 12.31
C GLY A 673 22.72 9.72 11.57
N TYR A 674 21.91 10.70 11.98
CA TYR A 674 20.71 11.13 11.25
C TYR A 674 20.48 12.63 11.40
N LEU A 675 19.68 13.20 10.49
CA LEU A 675 19.19 14.57 10.56
C LEU A 675 17.71 14.64 10.18
N ASP A 676 17.01 15.62 10.73
CA ASP A 676 15.59 15.87 10.47
C ASP A 676 15.43 17.16 9.65
N LEU A 677 14.74 17.07 8.51
CA LEU A 677 14.42 18.23 7.67
C LEU A 677 12.96 18.65 7.85
N GLU A 678 12.76 19.95 8.04
CA GLU A 678 11.44 20.58 8.07
C GLU A 678 10.91 20.87 6.66
N ARG A 679 9.62 21.23 6.54
CA ARG A 679 8.97 21.43 5.23
C ARG A 679 9.65 22.53 4.39
N SER A 680 9.97 23.67 4.99
CA SER A 680 10.67 24.78 4.31
C SER A 680 12.05 24.38 3.83
N GLN A 681 12.78 23.59 4.63
CA GLN A 681 14.12 23.10 4.32
C GLN A 681 14.10 22.05 3.20
N VAL A 682 13.10 21.15 3.20
CA VAL A 682 12.88 20.22 2.08
C VAL A 682 12.53 20.99 0.80
N ALA A 683 11.65 22.00 0.88
CA ALA A 683 11.31 22.82 -0.27
C ALA A 683 12.53 23.54 -0.85
N ALA A 684 13.36 24.15 0.00
CA ALA A 684 14.61 24.78 -0.40
C ALA A 684 15.60 23.76 -1.00
N ALA A 685 15.82 22.62 -0.34
CA ALA A 685 16.71 21.58 -0.84
C ALA A 685 16.28 21.03 -2.21
N VAL A 686 14.98 20.83 -2.42
CA VAL A 686 14.43 20.44 -3.73
C VAL A 686 14.60 21.54 -4.78
N GLN A 687 14.37 22.81 -4.42
CA GLN A 687 14.55 23.95 -5.32
C GLN A 687 15.98 24.03 -5.87
N PHE A 688 16.98 23.72 -5.06
CA PHE A 688 18.40 23.74 -5.43
C PHE A 688 18.96 22.37 -5.82
N ALA A 689 18.10 21.38 -6.15
CA ALA A 689 18.54 20.02 -6.47
C ALA A 689 19.37 19.91 -7.76
N ASP A 690 19.08 20.74 -8.77
CA ASP A 690 19.76 20.76 -10.07
C ASP A 690 21.06 21.60 -10.10
N GLU A 691 21.38 22.23 -8.97
CA GLU A 691 22.52 23.13 -8.75
C GLU A 691 22.60 24.35 -9.70
N ARG A 692 21.58 24.61 -10.54
CA ARG A 692 21.58 25.73 -11.50
C ARG A 692 21.34 27.06 -10.83
N GLN A 693 20.48 27.09 -9.82
CA GLN A 693 20.12 28.30 -9.07
C GLN A 693 21.09 28.60 -7.90
N GLY A 694 21.89 27.61 -7.51
CA GLY A 694 22.85 27.69 -6.41
C GLY A 694 23.07 26.33 -5.76
N ILE A 695 24.01 26.28 -4.80
CA ILE A 695 24.37 25.05 -4.09
C ILE A 695 23.80 25.14 -2.68
N TRP A 696 22.91 24.21 -2.34
CA TRP A 696 22.37 24.05 -0.99
C TRP A 696 23.07 22.91 -0.26
N LYS A 697 23.44 23.10 1.01
CA LYS A 697 24.14 22.12 1.83
C LYS A 697 23.58 22.09 3.26
N VAL A 698 23.74 20.94 3.92
CA VAL A 698 23.52 20.85 5.37
C VAL A 698 24.86 20.97 6.09
N LEU A 699 24.93 21.82 7.11
CA LEU A 699 26.00 21.87 8.08
C LEU A 699 25.60 21.04 9.30
N TYR A 700 26.05 19.80 9.31
CA TYR A 700 25.82 18.86 10.40
C TYR A 700 26.80 19.13 11.54
N VAL A 701 26.30 19.64 12.67
CA VAL A 701 27.11 20.00 13.84
C VAL A 701 26.99 18.90 14.90
N ALA A 702 28.07 18.15 15.08
CA ALA A 702 28.15 17.07 16.06
C ALA A 702 28.72 17.56 17.39
N ASN A 703 28.28 16.97 18.51
CA ASN A 703 28.79 17.22 19.86
C ASN A 703 28.77 18.72 20.26
N VAL A 704 27.69 19.45 19.92
CA VAL A 704 27.61 20.92 20.04
C VAL A 704 27.78 21.45 21.47
N LEU A 705 27.51 20.64 22.48
CA LEU A 705 27.64 21.02 23.89
C LEU A 705 29.08 20.96 24.41
N ASP A 706 30.00 20.32 23.70
CA ASP A 706 31.37 20.13 24.16
C ASP A 706 32.34 20.94 23.27
N PRO A 707 32.91 22.05 23.77
CA PRO A 707 33.87 22.87 23.02
C PRO A 707 35.09 22.09 22.52
N SER A 708 35.45 20.99 23.20
CA SER A 708 36.61 20.16 22.85
C SER A 708 36.31 19.15 21.74
N LEU A 709 35.05 18.77 21.54
CA LEU A 709 34.61 17.73 20.59
C LEU A 709 33.76 18.26 19.44
N VAL A 710 33.19 19.45 19.55
CA VAL A 710 32.34 20.06 18.51
C VAL A 710 33.04 20.01 17.14
N ALA A 711 32.26 19.67 16.11
CA ALA A 711 32.71 19.58 14.72
C ALA A 711 31.56 19.93 13.76
N VAL A 712 31.89 20.61 12.66
CA VAL A 712 30.94 21.00 11.61
C VAL A 712 31.26 20.21 10.33
N HIS A 713 30.29 19.44 9.85
CA HIS A 713 30.43 18.60 8.67
C HIS A 713 29.52 19.09 7.55
N GLU A 714 30.11 19.43 6.41
CA GLU A 714 29.32 19.86 5.23
C GLU A 714 28.82 18.63 4.49
N LEU A 715 27.51 18.45 4.47
CA LEU A 715 26.81 17.39 3.76
C LEU A 715 26.22 17.95 2.46
N ALA A 716 26.31 17.16 1.38
CA ALA A 716 25.77 17.54 0.08
C ALA A 716 24.23 17.49 0.07
N ASN A 717 23.59 18.17 -0.88
CA ASN A 717 22.13 18.18 -0.96
C ASN A 717 21.58 16.74 -1.17
N PRO A 718 20.67 16.25 -0.29
CA PRO A 718 20.08 14.91 -0.41
C PRO A 718 19.21 14.71 -1.66
N PHE A 719 18.72 15.79 -2.29
CA PHE A 719 17.83 15.71 -3.45
C PHE A 719 18.55 15.86 -4.80
N THR A 720 19.86 16.08 -4.81
CA THR A 720 20.66 16.08 -6.04
C THR A 720 20.85 14.66 -6.55
N GLU A 721 20.65 14.43 -7.85
CA GLU A 721 20.62 13.10 -8.50
C GLU A 721 21.79 12.18 -8.11
N GLY A 722 23.01 12.73 -7.98
CA GLY A 722 24.22 11.98 -7.60
C GLY A 722 24.38 11.68 -6.11
N ASN A 723 23.53 12.23 -5.23
CA ASN A 723 23.64 12.12 -3.77
C ASN A 723 22.49 11.33 -3.14
N ILE A 724 21.43 10.99 -3.89
CA ILE A 724 20.22 10.34 -3.35
C ILE A 724 20.56 9.04 -2.60
N ASN A 725 21.51 8.26 -3.13
CA ASN A 725 21.95 7.01 -2.51
C ASN A 725 22.81 7.19 -1.24
N LEU A 726 23.25 8.41 -0.91
CA LEU A 726 24.02 8.72 0.30
C LEU A 726 23.12 8.92 1.54
N TYR A 727 21.81 9.00 1.34
CA TYR A 727 20.82 9.22 2.38
C TYR A 727 19.76 8.12 2.35
N ARG A 728 19.26 7.73 3.53
CA ARG A 728 18.15 6.78 3.62
C ARG A 728 17.00 7.34 4.46
N PRO A 729 15.75 7.38 3.92
CA PRO A 729 14.59 7.78 4.71
C PRO A 729 14.34 6.81 5.86
N SER A 730 14.09 7.35 7.06
CA SER A 730 13.66 6.54 8.20
C SER A 730 12.14 6.45 8.25
N SER A 731 11.61 5.23 8.29
CA SER A 731 10.15 4.90 8.27
C SER A 731 9.32 5.41 9.46
N ARG A 732 9.89 6.17 10.41
CA ARG A 732 9.29 6.34 11.76
C ARG A 732 8.77 7.71 12.17
N GLN A 733 8.98 8.81 11.44
CA GLN A 733 8.28 10.11 11.59
C GLN A 733 9.08 11.21 10.86
N GLY A 734 8.42 12.09 10.09
CA GLY A 734 9.05 13.23 9.40
C GLY A 734 10.08 12.83 8.33
N VAL A 735 10.63 13.79 7.58
CA VAL A 735 11.71 13.52 6.59
C VAL A 735 13.04 13.37 7.34
N ARG A 736 13.15 12.31 8.15
CA ARG A 736 14.39 11.90 8.80
C ARG A 736 15.27 11.19 7.80
N LEU A 737 16.49 11.69 7.62
CA LEU A 737 17.50 11.11 6.74
C LEU A 737 18.62 10.50 7.57
N LEU A 738 18.84 9.20 7.41
CA LEU A 738 20.01 8.50 7.94
C LEU A 738 21.23 8.84 7.08
N ILE A 739 22.37 9.03 7.73
CA ILE A 739 23.67 9.27 7.10
C ILE A 739 24.71 8.28 7.64
N ASP A 740 25.58 7.80 6.77
CA ASP A 740 26.74 6.99 7.17
C ASP A 740 28.02 7.72 6.75
N ARG A 741 28.76 8.23 7.74
CA ARG A 741 29.94 9.08 7.53
C ARG A 741 31.21 8.22 7.57
N LYS A 742 32.12 8.44 6.61
CA LYS A 742 33.40 7.72 6.50
C LYS A 742 34.40 8.03 7.62
#